data_AF-A0A5J6LPN5-F1
#
_entry.id   AF-A0A5J6LPN5-F1
#
_cell.length_a   1.000
_cell.length_b   1.000
_cell.length_c   1.000
_cell.angle_alpha   90.00
_cell.angle_beta   90.00
_cell.angle_gamma   90.00
#
_symmetry.space_group_name_H-M   'P 1'
#
loop_
_entity.id
_entity.type
_entity.pdbx_description
1 polymer ?
#
loop_
_entity_poly.entity_id
_entity_poly.type
_entity_poly.pdbx_seq_one_letter_code
_entity_poly.pdbx_strand_id
1 'polypeptide(L)'
;MKKWLFKLSLVAMTFLLLPVQAVQACCGFIIGRQLTKDGTTLFGRTEDYPYYPNGGKHNKNYVVVDAKNYKEGDQLEDESNGFTYPHAASEMKYTATYDSARGDGSNGAFGEHGFNEAGVSMTSTVTAIPNKKVLKTDPLTENGIPEAAMLDVVLPRVKSAREGVEFLAKVIEEKGSAEGNVVVFADQNETWYMEILSGHQYVAVKVPEDKYAVFANTYYLGHVDLNDKENVIASKDVEKVAKESGNYKTDKDGNFHIAKSYGPEKYAEGDRSRTYAGITLLDPNSKVTYEDDEYELFRSPTDPNKKFTLEDAFALQRNRFEHLNGRFVPDDQIGVKKQGDNGSNDTVRKDQYKYALGNENVIDAHVYQINPNLPKSFGGTVWLGMGPSRNTPYVPFYGNVKDTYKAFKPQTATYDPNSWYWTVWHIDQMAINNQDLFGKSIQNHWKALEEQLIIEQKVSDSKYAALKADEAAAKAVEDKVTEDALARSERLFKQFKQYESELSATLKEAGRTDDPYRASLPDDYKDPTESSTEPSKEETKPSTESSTEPSKEETKPSTESSTEPSKEETKPSTESSTEPSKEETKPSKESSTEPSKEETKPSTESSTEPSKEETKPSTESSTEPSKEETKPSTEASTEPSKEETKPSTEASTEPSKEETTPSNTTTIVPTNSNSVSTVGRPVLPTNSYILVDQATGIVLQNPDFAQGGYSLLVEVLKDVKELAGKDYKAYNIQLSNQNNPIHQISPTVVTIPVNGQKEVEAVYGIGENGQLESFQFQLNEEKSAVTFTTSHFSTYGVVYKSAAKIEEKKGEKKLPSTGQSISIATMVGGVLLTVFGFGYYIEKRRTH
;
A
#
# COMPACT_ATOMS: atom_id res chain seq x y z
N MET A 1 37.31 43.96 -10.11
CA MET A 1 36.85 43.92 -8.70
C MET A 1 35.32 44.04 -8.58
N LYS A 2 34.69 45.22 -8.40
CA LYS A 2 33.24 45.31 -8.04
C LYS A 2 32.27 44.43 -8.87
N LYS A 3 32.34 44.45 -10.22
CA LYS A 3 31.49 43.59 -11.08
C LYS A 3 31.75 42.07 -10.97
N TRP A 4 32.91 41.65 -10.44
CA TRP A 4 33.25 40.25 -10.22
C TRP A 4 32.76 39.78 -8.84
N LEU A 5 32.99 40.61 -7.81
CA LEU A 5 32.42 40.40 -6.46
C LEU A 5 30.89 40.35 -6.48
N PHE A 6 30.23 41.18 -7.30
CA PHE A 6 28.77 41.15 -7.45
C PHE A 6 28.25 39.89 -8.18
N LYS A 7 29.06 39.29 -9.08
CA LYS A 7 28.71 37.99 -9.68
C LYS A 7 28.95 36.83 -8.71
N LEU A 8 30.04 36.87 -7.95
CA LEU A 8 30.31 35.91 -6.87
C LEU A 8 29.24 35.97 -5.78
N SER A 9 28.78 37.16 -5.38
CA SER A 9 27.68 37.28 -4.43
C SER A 9 26.35 36.82 -5.01
N LEU A 10 26.08 37.01 -6.31
CA LEU A 10 24.88 36.43 -6.93
C LEU A 10 24.94 34.89 -6.91
N VAL A 11 26.04 34.27 -7.37
CA VAL A 11 26.18 32.80 -7.40
C VAL A 11 26.11 32.21 -5.99
N ALA A 12 26.81 32.81 -5.02
CA ALA A 12 26.70 32.39 -3.61
C ALA A 12 25.28 32.55 -3.06
N MET A 13 24.54 33.57 -3.49
CA MET A 13 23.15 33.77 -3.10
C MET A 13 22.19 32.81 -3.84
N THR A 14 22.53 32.30 -5.03
CA THR A 14 21.78 31.23 -5.70
C THR A 14 21.94 29.90 -4.97
N PHE A 15 23.17 29.52 -4.58
CA PHE A 15 23.40 28.31 -3.78
C PHE A 15 22.80 28.42 -2.36
N LEU A 16 22.86 29.60 -1.72
CA LEU A 16 22.16 29.86 -0.45
C LEU A 16 20.62 30.01 -0.58
N LEU A 17 20.05 29.84 -1.79
CA LEU A 17 18.61 29.86 -2.06
C LEU A 17 18.10 28.52 -2.63
N LEU A 18 18.88 27.44 -2.50
CA LEU A 18 18.37 26.07 -2.56
C LEU A 18 18.09 25.58 -1.12
N PRO A 19 16.89 25.81 -0.55
CA PRO A 19 16.48 25.02 0.58
C PRO A 19 16.27 23.58 0.11
N VAL A 20 16.96 22.62 0.73
CA VAL A 20 16.47 21.24 0.74
C VAL A 20 15.13 21.28 1.50
N GLN A 21 14.03 21.26 0.76
CA GLN A 21 12.69 21.40 1.33
C GLN A 21 12.25 20.05 1.86
N ALA A 22 12.39 19.85 3.17
CA ALA A 22 12.02 18.59 3.81
C ALA A 22 10.50 18.51 4.06
N VAL A 23 9.89 17.36 3.75
CA VAL A 23 8.43 17.19 3.72
C VAL A 23 7.86 16.97 5.12
N GLN A 24 7.32 18.03 5.73
CA GLN A 24 6.67 17.96 7.06
C GLN A 24 5.23 17.41 7.02
N ALA A 25 4.92 16.51 6.09
CA ALA A 25 3.54 16.07 5.80
C ALA A 25 3.33 14.54 5.65
N CYS A 26 4.35 13.73 5.35
CA CYS A 26 4.27 12.27 5.30
C CYS A 26 3.85 11.64 6.65
N CYS A 27 3.00 10.61 6.67
CA CYS A 27 2.68 9.87 7.91
C CYS A 27 2.75 8.35 7.70
N GLY A 28 3.55 7.68 8.53
CA GLY A 28 3.84 6.25 8.47
C GLY A 28 3.15 5.43 9.55
N PHE A 29 3.07 4.13 9.31
CA PHE A 29 2.51 3.15 10.24
C PHE A 29 3.17 1.76 10.08
N ILE A 30 3.09 0.96 11.14
CA ILE A 30 3.47 -0.46 11.14
C ILE A 30 2.45 -1.24 11.98
N ILE A 31 2.08 -2.45 11.56
CA ILE A 31 1.27 -3.41 12.32
C ILE A 31 2.00 -4.75 12.26
N GLY A 32 2.51 -5.19 13.42
CA GLY A 32 3.20 -6.46 13.57
C GLY A 32 2.29 -7.65 13.27
N ARG A 33 2.87 -8.72 12.71
CA ARG A 33 2.12 -9.88 12.19
C ARG A 33 1.34 -10.69 13.22
N GLN A 34 1.61 -10.55 14.52
CA GLN A 34 0.79 -11.17 15.55
C GLN A 34 -0.49 -10.36 15.84
N LEU A 35 -0.60 -9.14 15.32
CA LEU A 35 -1.80 -8.30 15.40
C LEU A 35 -2.66 -8.32 14.12
N THR A 36 -2.27 -8.95 13.01
CA THR A 36 -3.07 -9.01 11.79
C THR A 36 -3.98 -10.25 11.73
N LYS A 37 -5.07 -10.20 10.94
CA LYS A 37 -6.02 -11.32 10.79
C LYS A 37 -5.45 -12.50 9.98
N ASP A 38 -4.42 -12.25 9.15
CA ASP A 38 -3.85 -13.22 8.21
C ASP A 38 -2.39 -13.64 8.54
N GLY A 39 -1.76 -13.05 9.56
CA GLY A 39 -0.38 -13.36 9.93
C GLY A 39 0.68 -12.72 9.03
N THR A 40 0.31 -11.71 8.24
CA THR A 40 1.25 -10.87 7.47
C THR A 40 1.67 -9.64 8.28
N THR A 41 2.87 -9.08 8.04
CA THR A 41 3.20 -7.75 8.58
C THR A 41 2.65 -6.68 7.63
N LEU A 42 1.97 -5.66 8.15
CA LEU A 42 1.54 -4.49 7.37
C LEU A 42 2.39 -3.27 7.73
N PHE A 43 2.90 -2.51 6.76
CA PHE A 43 3.51 -1.21 7.01
C PHE A 43 3.44 -0.29 5.78
N GLY A 44 3.68 1.00 5.96
CA GLY A 44 3.74 1.96 4.86
C GLY A 44 3.62 3.40 5.34
N ARG A 45 3.47 4.35 4.40
CA ARG A 45 3.22 5.77 4.69
C ARG A 45 2.35 6.43 3.63
N THR A 46 1.85 7.63 3.91
CA THR A 46 1.60 8.61 2.86
C THR A 46 2.91 9.29 2.48
N GLU A 47 3.06 9.58 1.20
CA GLU A 47 3.99 10.55 0.67
C GLU A 47 3.21 11.82 0.32
N ASP A 48 3.69 12.98 0.77
CA ASP A 48 2.98 14.26 0.69
C ASP A 48 3.84 15.32 -0.02
N TYR A 49 3.23 16.22 -0.79
CA TYR A 49 3.94 17.30 -1.48
C TYR A 49 3.24 18.65 -1.24
N PRO A 50 3.51 19.33 -0.11
CA PRO A 50 2.79 20.53 0.32
C PRO A 50 3.31 21.84 -0.30
N TYR A 51 4.04 21.77 -1.42
CA TYR A 51 4.78 22.92 -1.95
C TYR A 51 3.95 23.78 -2.89
N TYR A 52 3.39 24.86 -2.35
CA TYR A 52 2.77 25.94 -3.12
C TYR A 52 3.73 26.48 -4.20
N PRO A 53 3.29 26.69 -5.46
CA PRO A 53 1.90 26.70 -5.95
C PRO A 53 1.37 25.34 -6.46
N ASN A 54 2.06 24.23 -6.18
CA ASN A 54 1.80 22.89 -6.72
C ASN A 54 1.41 21.87 -5.62
N GLY A 55 0.74 22.31 -4.55
CA GLY A 55 0.35 21.45 -3.43
C GLY A 55 -0.49 20.25 -3.91
N GLY A 56 0.00 19.03 -3.66
CA GLY A 56 -0.64 17.79 -4.13
C GLY A 56 -0.74 17.63 -5.65
N LYS A 57 0.03 18.39 -6.45
CA LYS A 57 0.03 18.39 -7.94
C LYS A 57 1.35 17.86 -8.50
N HIS A 58 1.84 16.76 -7.95
CA HIS A 58 3.17 16.24 -8.24
C HIS A 58 3.11 14.74 -8.57
N ASN A 59 3.34 14.43 -9.83
CA ASN A 59 3.09 13.12 -10.44
C ASN A 59 4.19 12.12 -10.09
N LYS A 60 3.81 10.91 -9.63
CA LYS A 60 4.71 9.81 -9.28
C LYS A 60 4.78 8.75 -10.40
N ASN A 61 5.88 7.99 -10.43
CA ASN A 61 6.08 6.90 -11.40
C ASN A 61 6.51 5.60 -10.71
N TYR A 62 5.62 4.61 -10.63
CA TYR A 62 5.98 3.25 -10.23
C TYR A 62 6.68 2.50 -11.37
N VAL A 63 7.95 2.13 -11.18
CA VAL A 63 8.81 1.50 -12.21
C VAL A 63 9.60 0.32 -11.65
N VAL A 64 10.19 -0.46 -12.56
CA VAL A 64 11.28 -1.40 -12.25
C VAL A 64 12.60 -0.75 -12.70
N VAL A 65 13.61 -0.83 -11.84
CA VAL A 65 15.02 -0.53 -12.15
C VAL A 65 15.74 -1.87 -12.33
N ASP A 66 16.33 -2.08 -13.51
CA ASP A 66 17.02 -3.32 -13.86
C ASP A 66 18.29 -3.57 -13.04
N ALA A 67 18.59 -4.85 -12.77
CA ALA A 67 19.85 -5.27 -12.20
C ALA A 67 21.03 -4.88 -13.11
N LYS A 68 22.11 -4.33 -12.54
CA LYS A 68 23.18 -3.70 -13.31
C LYS A 68 24.55 -3.96 -12.70
N ASN A 69 25.53 -4.20 -13.58
CA ASN A 69 26.93 -4.33 -13.20
C ASN A 69 27.67 -3.02 -13.49
N TYR A 70 28.56 -2.65 -12.58
CA TYR A 70 29.32 -1.39 -12.62
C TYR A 70 30.82 -1.66 -12.62
N LYS A 71 31.60 -0.69 -13.08
CA LYS A 71 33.06 -0.73 -13.03
C LYS A 71 33.56 -0.25 -11.68
N GLU A 72 34.74 -0.72 -11.29
CA GLU A 72 35.46 -0.19 -10.13
C GLU A 72 35.68 1.32 -10.29
N GLY A 73 35.13 2.10 -9.35
CA GLY A 73 35.20 3.56 -9.35
C GLY A 73 33.96 4.28 -9.88
N ASP A 74 33.01 3.61 -10.55
CA ASP A 74 31.73 4.23 -10.93
C ASP A 74 31.00 4.75 -9.68
N GLN A 75 30.46 5.97 -9.73
CA GLN A 75 29.72 6.60 -8.63
C GLN A 75 28.24 6.77 -8.98
N LEU A 76 27.38 6.61 -7.98
CA LEU A 76 26.07 7.24 -7.92
C LEU A 76 26.29 8.72 -7.51
N GLU A 77 25.60 9.64 -8.16
CA GLU A 77 25.58 11.07 -7.87
C GLU A 77 24.10 11.53 -7.81
N ASP A 78 23.72 12.25 -6.77
CA ASP A 78 22.37 12.79 -6.61
C ASP A 78 22.26 14.23 -7.11
N GLU A 79 21.21 14.50 -7.90
CA GLU A 79 20.97 15.80 -8.54
C GLU A 79 20.46 16.89 -7.57
N SER A 80 19.97 16.55 -6.37
CA SER A 80 19.42 17.53 -5.42
C SER A 80 20.50 18.21 -4.55
N ASN A 81 21.50 17.46 -4.07
CA ASN A 81 22.55 18.00 -3.19
C ASN A 81 23.99 17.59 -3.56
N GLY A 82 24.19 16.84 -4.65
CA GLY A 82 25.53 16.37 -5.04
C GLY A 82 26.12 15.35 -4.06
N PHE A 83 25.28 14.63 -3.31
CA PHE A 83 25.71 13.42 -2.59
C PHE A 83 26.28 12.41 -3.59
N THR A 84 27.36 11.74 -3.20
CA THR A 84 28.01 10.72 -4.04
C THR A 84 28.34 9.47 -3.26
N TYR A 85 28.12 8.29 -3.84
CA TYR A 85 28.49 7.01 -3.26
C TYR A 85 28.97 6.02 -4.34
N PRO A 86 30.00 5.19 -4.08
CA PRO A 86 30.45 4.20 -5.06
C PRO A 86 29.37 3.17 -5.37
N HIS A 87 29.18 2.85 -6.64
CA HIS A 87 28.39 1.70 -7.03
C HIS A 87 29.04 0.39 -6.54
N ALA A 88 28.21 -0.59 -6.19
CA ALA A 88 28.66 -1.96 -6.00
C ALA A 88 28.91 -2.61 -7.37
N ALA A 89 29.85 -3.56 -7.44
CA ALA A 89 30.22 -4.22 -8.70
C ALA A 89 29.03 -4.90 -9.42
N SER A 90 28.00 -5.28 -8.65
CA SER A 90 26.71 -5.75 -9.13
C SER A 90 25.61 -5.25 -8.19
N GLU A 91 24.56 -4.69 -8.76
CA GLU A 91 23.41 -4.10 -8.06
C GLU A 91 22.13 -4.78 -8.52
N MET A 92 21.28 -5.14 -7.57
CA MET A 92 20.08 -5.96 -7.79
C MET A 92 18.94 -5.17 -8.42
N LYS A 93 18.05 -5.87 -9.12
CA LYS A 93 16.80 -5.31 -9.64
C LYS A 93 15.90 -4.89 -8.46
N TYR A 94 15.26 -3.73 -8.57
CA TYR A 94 14.27 -3.25 -7.60
C TYR A 94 13.10 -2.51 -8.25
N THR A 95 11.98 -2.40 -7.55
CA THR A 95 10.91 -1.45 -7.87
C THR A 95 11.15 -0.13 -7.14
N ALA A 96 10.70 0.98 -7.72
CA ALA A 96 10.78 2.32 -7.13
C ALA A 96 9.54 3.14 -7.53
N THR A 97 9.15 4.11 -6.70
CA THR A 97 8.04 5.04 -6.96
C THR A 97 8.60 6.45 -7.07
N TYR A 98 9.20 6.74 -8.23
CA TYR A 98 9.96 7.96 -8.46
C TYR A 98 9.10 9.22 -8.60
N ASP A 99 9.67 10.39 -8.31
CA ASP A 99 9.16 11.68 -8.79
C ASP A 99 9.21 11.76 -10.32
N SER A 100 8.13 12.20 -10.97
CA SER A 100 8.12 12.37 -12.42
C SER A 100 9.14 13.39 -12.93
N ALA A 101 9.37 14.47 -12.17
CA ALA A 101 10.30 15.55 -12.50
C ALA A 101 11.71 15.25 -11.94
N ARG A 102 12.46 14.38 -12.64
CA ARG A 102 13.81 13.92 -12.27
C ARG A 102 14.69 13.70 -13.51
N GLY A 103 16.02 13.74 -13.35
CA GLY A 103 16.98 13.37 -14.40
C GLY A 103 17.24 14.46 -15.44
N ASP A 104 16.95 15.72 -15.09
CA ASP A 104 17.28 16.91 -15.87
C ASP A 104 18.31 17.83 -15.18
N GLY A 105 18.82 17.42 -14.02
CA GLY A 105 19.75 18.19 -13.20
C GLY A 105 19.10 19.28 -12.35
N SER A 106 17.77 19.28 -12.18
CA SER A 106 17.05 20.26 -11.34
C SER A 106 16.51 19.72 -10.02
N ASN A 107 16.24 18.41 -9.94
CA ASN A 107 15.68 17.72 -8.78
C ASN A 107 16.37 16.35 -8.59
N GLY A 108 16.44 15.87 -7.35
CA GLY A 108 16.85 14.49 -7.06
C GLY A 108 15.82 13.45 -7.54
N ALA A 109 16.14 12.16 -7.41
CA ALA A 109 15.32 11.10 -7.99
C ALA A 109 14.00 10.85 -7.23
N PHE A 110 14.04 10.91 -5.89
CA PHE A 110 12.93 10.58 -4.96
C PHE A 110 12.30 9.24 -5.29
N GLY A 111 13.08 8.15 -5.14
CA GLY A 111 12.63 6.77 -5.38
C GLY A 111 11.62 6.25 -4.35
N GLU A 112 11.58 6.87 -3.17
CA GLU A 112 10.59 6.74 -2.09
C GLU A 112 10.39 5.37 -1.43
N HIS A 113 10.03 4.34 -2.19
CA HIS A 113 9.78 3.02 -1.64
C HIS A 113 9.89 1.93 -2.72
N GLY A 114 10.27 0.71 -2.32
CA GLY A 114 10.53 -0.37 -3.26
C GLY A 114 10.55 -1.77 -2.66
N PHE A 115 10.63 -2.77 -3.55
CA PHE A 115 11.08 -4.14 -3.28
C PHE A 115 12.32 -4.42 -4.13
N ASN A 116 13.29 -5.18 -3.64
CA ASN A 116 14.35 -5.76 -4.47
C ASN A 116 14.11 -7.26 -4.79
N GLU A 117 14.87 -7.82 -5.74
CA GLU A 117 14.75 -9.24 -6.11
C GLU A 117 15.18 -10.22 -5.02
N ALA A 118 15.82 -9.74 -3.95
CA ALA A 118 16.08 -10.50 -2.73
C ALA A 118 14.90 -10.45 -1.73
N GLY A 119 13.77 -9.83 -2.08
CA GLY A 119 12.57 -9.76 -1.24
C GLY A 119 12.65 -8.79 -0.06
N VAL A 120 13.66 -7.92 -0.02
CA VAL A 120 13.71 -6.82 0.93
C VAL A 120 12.82 -5.69 0.42
N SER A 121 12.09 -5.06 1.33
CA SER A 121 11.30 -3.86 1.11
C SER A 121 11.81 -2.71 1.97
N MET A 122 11.65 -1.49 1.46
CA MET A 122 12.11 -0.26 2.08
C MET A 122 11.10 0.85 1.78
N THR A 123 10.84 1.72 2.75
CA THR A 123 10.19 3.02 2.52
C THR A 123 10.97 4.11 3.25
N SER A 124 11.34 5.14 2.50
CA SER A 124 12.22 6.25 2.86
C SER A 124 11.65 7.53 2.24
N THR A 125 11.08 8.48 2.99
CA THR A 125 11.06 8.58 4.47
C THR A 125 9.78 9.16 5.04
N VAL A 126 9.72 9.22 6.38
CA VAL A 126 8.94 10.23 7.10
C VAL A 126 9.92 11.20 7.73
N THR A 127 10.06 12.41 7.19
CA THR A 127 10.97 13.46 7.70
C THR A 127 10.77 13.71 9.19
N ALA A 128 11.84 13.82 9.98
CA ALA A 128 11.79 14.14 11.41
C ALA A 128 12.90 15.13 11.80
N ILE A 129 12.55 16.33 12.28
CA ILE A 129 13.52 17.43 12.39
C ILE A 129 14.34 17.39 13.70
N PRO A 130 15.69 17.35 13.65
CA PRO A 130 16.54 17.48 14.84
C PRO A 130 16.48 18.88 15.45
N ASN A 131 16.60 18.98 16.78
CA ASN A 131 16.56 20.28 17.44
C ASN A 131 17.87 21.09 17.28
N LYS A 132 17.71 22.42 17.39
CA LYS A 132 18.77 23.44 17.23
C LYS A 132 19.86 23.42 18.32
N LYS A 133 19.86 22.45 19.24
CA LYS A 133 21.01 22.18 20.13
C LYS A 133 21.84 21.04 19.58
N VAL A 134 21.23 19.90 19.25
CA VAL A 134 21.94 18.76 18.63
C VAL A 134 22.63 19.20 17.34
N LEU A 135 21.95 19.97 16.48
CA LEU A 135 22.52 20.50 15.23
C LEU A 135 23.72 21.46 15.40
N LYS A 136 24.16 21.75 16.63
CA LYS A 136 25.41 22.47 16.94
C LYS A 136 26.55 21.56 17.37
N THR A 137 26.22 20.34 17.80
CA THR A 137 27.17 19.29 18.22
C THR A 137 27.42 18.33 17.06
N ASP A 138 26.36 17.94 16.35
CA ASP A 138 26.38 17.11 15.16
C ASP A 138 25.43 17.72 14.09
N PRO A 139 25.92 18.69 13.29
CA PRO A 139 25.15 19.29 12.21
C PRO A 139 24.82 18.26 11.11
N LEU A 140 23.72 18.48 10.39
CA LEU A 140 23.44 17.76 9.14
C LEU A 140 24.51 18.10 8.08
N THR A 141 24.89 17.12 7.27
CA THR A 141 25.94 17.27 6.25
C THR A 141 25.32 17.69 4.92
N GLU A 142 25.70 18.85 4.40
CA GLU A 142 25.15 19.45 3.16
C GLU A 142 25.09 18.46 1.97
N ASN A 143 26.19 17.75 1.71
CA ASN A 143 26.31 16.68 0.71
C ASN A 143 26.24 15.27 1.34
N GLY A 144 25.57 15.12 2.49
CA GLY A 144 25.25 13.83 3.11
C GLY A 144 24.06 13.17 2.41
N ILE A 145 23.71 11.94 2.79
CA ILE A 145 22.59 11.22 2.13
C ILE A 145 21.24 11.93 2.37
N PRO A 146 20.51 12.35 1.30
CA PRO A 146 19.16 12.89 1.38
C PRO A 146 18.10 11.78 1.17
N GLU A 147 16.84 12.08 1.45
CA GLU A 147 15.66 11.27 1.06
C GLU A 147 15.70 10.90 -0.42
N ALA A 148 15.96 11.88 -1.29
CA ALA A 148 15.91 11.78 -2.75
C ALA A 148 16.75 10.61 -3.35
N ALA A 149 17.85 10.23 -2.70
CA ALA A 149 18.74 9.16 -3.15
C ALA A 149 18.69 7.91 -2.26
N MET A 150 17.94 7.93 -1.15
CA MET A 150 18.09 6.94 -0.08
C MET A 150 17.72 5.52 -0.51
N LEU A 151 16.64 5.37 -1.30
CA LEU A 151 16.23 4.09 -1.86
C LEU A 151 17.31 3.52 -2.79
N ASP A 152 17.72 4.32 -3.78
CA ASP A 152 18.65 3.95 -4.84
C ASP A 152 20.07 3.65 -4.32
N VAL A 153 20.43 4.21 -3.16
CA VAL A 153 21.68 3.95 -2.44
C VAL A 153 21.61 2.68 -1.59
N VAL A 154 20.48 2.34 -0.96
CA VAL A 154 20.40 1.19 -0.03
C VAL A 154 19.79 -0.05 -0.69
N LEU A 155 18.59 0.06 -1.26
CA LEU A 155 17.76 -1.07 -1.64
C LEU A 155 18.41 -2.05 -2.65
N PRO A 156 19.08 -1.64 -3.74
CA PRO A 156 19.70 -2.60 -4.68
C PRO A 156 20.94 -3.33 -4.12
N ARG A 157 21.39 -3.04 -2.90
CA ARG A 157 22.65 -3.55 -2.34
C ARG A 157 22.48 -4.57 -1.19
N VAL A 158 21.26 -4.77 -0.67
CA VAL A 158 21.00 -5.49 0.60
C VAL A 158 20.02 -6.67 0.47
N LYS A 159 20.23 -7.77 1.22
CA LYS A 159 19.51 -9.05 1.07
C LYS A 159 18.70 -9.47 2.30
N SER A 160 18.66 -8.62 3.32
CA SER A 160 17.75 -8.66 4.47
C SER A 160 17.42 -7.25 4.96
N ALA A 161 16.36 -7.11 5.75
CA ALA A 161 15.97 -5.83 6.36
C ALA A 161 17.04 -5.27 7.30
N ARG A 162 17.67 -6.15 8.10
CA ARG A 162 18.77 -5.79 9.01
C ARG A 162 20.01 -5.34 8.25
N GLU A 163 20.34 -5.96 7.12
CA GLU A 163 21.40 -5.51 6.22
C GLU A 163 21.07 -4.14 5.59
N GLY A 164 19.79 -3.85 5.33
CA GLY A 164 19.31 -2.51 4.95
C GLY A 164 19.65 -1.44 6.01
N VAL A 165 19.34 -1.73 7.27
CA VAL A 165 19.69 -0.87 8.41
C VAL A 165 21.21 -0.73 8.56
N GLU A 166 21.97 -1.83 8.54
CA GLU A 166 23.43 -1.83 8.71
C GLU A 166 24.14 -1.09 7.55
N PHE A 167 23.61 -1.18 6.33
CA PHE A 167 24.14 -0.45 5.18
C PHE A 167 23.81 1.06 5.25
N LEU A 168 22.57 1.44 5.55
CA LEU A 168 22.21 2.86 5.71
C LEU A 168 22.99 3.49 6.88
N ALA A 169 23.12 2.79 8.00
CA ALA A 169 23.96 3.16 9.12
C ALA A 169 25.42 3.41 8.70
N LYS A 170 26.01 2.50 7.89
CA LYS A 170 27.36 2.66 7.34
C LYS A 170 27.48 3.90 6.45
N VAL A 171 26.49 4.18 5.58
CA VAL A 171 26.52 5.40 4.74
C VAL A 171 26.47 6.65 5.61
N ILE A 172 25.67 6.66 6.67
CA ILE A 172 25.60 7.77 7.63
C ILE A 172 26.93 7.92 8.42
N GLU A 173 27.57 6.83 8.83
CA GLU A 173 28.92 6.89 9.46
C GLU A 173 30.01 7.40 8.48
N GLU A 174 29.89 7.14 7.17
CA GLU A 174 30.90 7.50 6.15
C GLU A 174 30.70 8.87 5.47
N LYS A 175 29.45 9.36 5.40
CA LYS A 175 29.06 10.55 4.61
C LYS A 175 28.21 11.56 5.40
N GLY A 176 27.64 11.13 6.52
CA GLY A 176 26.53 11.82 7.18
C GLY A 176 25.23 11.82 6.36
N SER A 177 24.15 12.32 6.94
CA SER A 177 22.88 12.60 6.27
C SER A 177 22.63 14.11 6.16
N ALA A 178 21.95 14.52 5.10
CA ALA A 178 21.53 15.89 4.86
C ALA A 178 20.27 16.26 5.67
N GLU A 179 19.55 15.27 6.19
CA GLU A 179 18.23 15.40 6.79
C GLU A 179 18.11 14.56 8.08
N GLY A 180 17.14 14.89 8.93
CA GLY A 180 16.63 13.97 9.95
C GLY A 180 15.38 13.30 9.40
N ASN A 181 15.33 11.97 9.43
CA ASN A 181 14.36 11.16 8.69
C ASN A 181 14.05 9.86 9.44
N VAL A 182 12.88 9.28 9.17
CA VAL A 182 12.46 7.95 9.65
C VAL A 182 12.32 6.99 8.48
N VAL A 183 12.91 5.79 8.60
CA VAL A 183 12.97 4.78 7.54
C VAL A 183 12.47 3.44 8.07
N VAL A 184 11.73 2.70 7.26
CA VAL A 184 11.28 1.34 7.59
C VAL A 184 11.77 0.34 6.56
N PHE A 185 12.37 -0.75 7.04
CA PHE A 185 12.82 -1.90 6.25
C PHE A 185 12.05 -3.15 6.66
N ALA A 186 11.70 -4.02 5.72
CA ALA A 186 11.14 -5.33 6.03
C ALA A 186 11.54 -6.42 5.04
N ASP A 187 11.67 -7.64 5.55
CA ASP A 187 11.67 -8.87 4.75
C ASP A 187 10.77 -9.91 5.42
N GLN A 188 10.65 -11.09 4.83
CA GLN A 188 9.75 -12.14 5.32
C GLN A 188 10.00 -12.57 6.77
N ASN A 189 11.21 -12.37 7.31
CA ASN A 189 11.56 -12.74 8.68
C ASN A 189 11.24 -11.62 9.67
N GLU A 190 11.55 -10.37 9.34
CA GLU A 190 11.55 -9.26 10.31
C GLU A 190 11.31 -7.87 9.69
N THR A 191 11.05 -6.90 10.55
CA THR A 191 10.81 -5.50 10.19
C THR A 191 11.59 -4.61 11.16
N TRP A 192 12.18 -3.54 10.64
CA TRP A 192 13.02 -2.61 11.38
C TRP A 192 12.56 -1.17 11.16
N TYR A 193 12.54 -0.38 12.23
CA TYR A 193 12.23 1.05 12.25
C TYR A 193 13.50 1.81 12.64
N MET A 194 13.90 2.81 11.85
CA MET A 194 15.14 3.56 12.01
C MET A 194 14.88 5.06 12.05
N GLU A 195 15.40 5.74 13.08
CA GLU A 195 15.46 7.19 13.18
C GLU A 195 16.88 7.68 12.85
N ILE A 196 17.01 8.54 11.85
CA ILE A 196 18.21 9.34 11.57
C ILE A 196 18.04 10.63 12.38
N LEU A 197 18.87 10.77 13.43
CA LEU A 197 18.65 11.69 14.56
C LEU A 197 19.41 13.02 14.42
N SER A 198 20.51 13.01 13.67
CA SER A 198 21.34 14.17 13.32
C SER A 198 22.31 13.75 12.21
N GLY A 199 23.32 14.58 11.89
CA GLY A 199 24.22 14.33 10.76
C GLY A 199 24.85 12.93 10.74
N HIS A 200 25.28 12.42 11.89
CA HIS A 200 25.96 11.12 12.01
C HIS A 200 25.36 10.22 13.11
N GLN A 201 24.28 10.64 13.79
CA GLN A 201 23.61 9.81 14.81
C GLN A 201 22.33 9.17 14.31
N TYR A 202 22.10 7.92 14.70
CA TYR A 202 20.91 7.15 14.35
C TYR A 202 20.62 6.08 15.41
N VAL A 203 19.37 5.67 15.53
CA VAL A 203 18.97 4.45 16.27
C VAL A 203 17.91 3.71 15.45
N ALA A 204 18.14 2.42 15.27
CA ALA A 204 17.21 1.49 14.65
C ALA A 204 16.86 0.37 15.61
N VAL A 205 15.59 -0.04 15.59
CA VAL A 205 15.01 -1.07 16.44
C VAL A 205 14.21 -2.07 15.60
N LYS A 206 14.30 -3.34 15.96
CA LYS A 206 13.47 -4.40 15.41
C LYS A 206 12.04 -4.24 15.95
N VAL A 207 11.07 -4.25 15.05
CA VAL A 207 9.65 -4.08 15.38
C VAL A 207 9.15 -5.34 16.11
N PRO A 208 8.59 -5.23 17.32
CA PRO A 208 7.98 -6.38 17.98
C PRO A 208 6.67 -6.76 17.28
N GLU A 209 6.49 -8.04 16.96
CA GLU A 209 5.37 -8.51 16.13
C GLU A 209 3.98 -8.37 16.81
N ASP A 210 3.93 -8.15 18.13
CA ASP A 210 2.71 -7.96 18.92
C ASP A 210 2.31 -6.48 19.10
N LYS A 211 2.93 -5.57 18.34
CA LYS A 211 2.75 -4.11 18.43
C LYS A 211 2.28 -3.51 17.11
N TYR A 212 1.61 -2.36 17.20
CA TYR A 212 1.42 -1.43 16.10
C TYR A 212 2.10 -0.09 16.40
N ALA A 213 2.34 0.70 15.37
CA ALA A 213 2.94 2.03 15.44
C ALA A 213 2.25 2.97 14.44
N VAL A 214 2.15 4.24 14.80
CA VAL A 214 1.74 5.34 13.91
C VAL A 214 2.66 6.52 14.20
N PHE A 215 3.32 7.06 13.17
CA PHE A 215 4.35 8.09 13.31
C PHE A 215 4.22 9.15 12.21
N ALA A 216 4.26 10.41 12.61
CA ALA A 216 4.26 11.58 11.75
C ALA A 216 5.65 12.23 11.75
N ASN A 217 5.80 13.52 11.46
CA ASN A 217 7.09 14.12 11.08
C ASN A 217 8.01 14.52 12.24
N THR A 218 8.23 13.59 13.17
CA THR A 218 8.99 13.77 14.41
C THR A 218 9.53 12.41 14.90
N TYR A 219 10.36 12.42 15.93
CA TYR A 219 10.89 11.20 16.57
C TYR A 219 9.94 10.65 17.65
N TYR A 220 10.00 9.34 17.84
CA TYR A 220 9.15 8.56 18.74
C TYR A 220 9.91 7.52 19.59
N LEU A 221 11.21 7.27 19.33
CA LEU A 221 11.98 6.35 20.18
C LEU A 221 12.08 6.86 21.63
N GLY A 222 11.58 6.03 22.54
CA GLY A 222 11.61 6.24 23.99
C GLY A 222 12.99 5.95 24.57
N HIS A 223 13.00 5.08 25.59
CA HIS A 223 14.22 4.38 25.99
C HIS A 223 14.44 3.14 25.11
N VAL A 224 15.71 2.85 24.80
CA VAL A 224 16.18 1.68 24.05
C VAL A 224 17.47 1.19 24.73
N ASP A 225 17.61 -0.13 24.93
CA ASP A 225 18.87 -0.69 25.43
C ASP A 225 19.91 -0.74 24.30
N LEU A 226 20.85 0.20 24.32
CA LEU A 226 21.96 0.28 23.36
C LEU A 226 22.96 -0.88 23.49
N ASN A 227 22.82 -1.76 24.49
CA ASN A 227 23.61 -2.98 24.64
C ASN A 227 23.04 -4.17 23.88
N ASP A 228 21.74 -4.20 23.56
CA ASP A 228 21.14 -5.23 22.68
C ASP A 228 21.81 -5.20 21.30
N LYS A 229 22.11 -6.37 20.72
CA LYS A 229 22.76 -6.55 19.40
C LYS A 229 21.91 -7.35 18.42
N GLU A 230 20.81 -7.94 18.90
CA GLU A 230 19.83 -8.68 18.12
C GLU A 230 18.74 -7.73 17.62
N ASN A 231 18.19 -6.88 18.50
CA ASN A 231 17.03 -6.03 18.22
C ASN A 231 17.36 -4.54 18.09
N VAL A 232 18.62 -4.12 18.28
CA VAL A 232 19.04 -2.71 18.25
C VAL A 232 20.32 -2.52 17.43
N ILE A 233 20.31 -1.52 16.55
CA ILE A 233 21.48 -1.03 15.80
C ILE A 233 21.53 0.49 15.96
N ALA A 234 22.60 1.03 16.54
CA ALA A 234 22.69 2.45 16.91
C ALA A 234 24.09 3.02 16.70
N SER A 235 24.18 4.33 16.46
CA SER A 235 25.46 5.03 16.40
C SER A 235 26.13 5.05 17.78
N LYS A 236 27.46 4.83 17.79
CA LYS A 236 28.23 4.57 19.02
C LYS A 236 28.20 5.73 20.02
N ASP A 237 28.04 6.96 19.51
CA ASP A 237 28.06 8.20 20.27
C ASP A 237 26.67 8.81 20.53
N VAL A 238 25.56 8.12 20.20
CA VAL A 238 24.19 8.70 20.29
C VAL A 238 23.86 9.30 21.65
N GLU A 239 24.22 8.62 22.74
CA GLU A 239 23.96 9.10 24.10
C GLU A 239 24.91 10.24 24.50
N LYS A 240 26.14 10.22 23.97
CA LYS A 240 27.17 11.24 24.21
C LYS A 240 26.83 12.56 23.51
N VAL A 241 26.45 12.52 22.22
CA VAL A 241 26.04 13.72 21.46
C VAL A 241 24.80 14.37 22.10
N ALA A 242 23.85 13.56 22.59
CA ALA A 242 22.71 14.08 23.37
C ALA A 242 23.17 14.83 24.65
N LYS A 243 24.16 14.31 25.39
CA LYS A 243 24.74 14.96 26.58
C LYS A 243 25.51 16.24 26.21
N GLU A 244 26.39 16.17 25.20
CA GLU A 244 27.24 17.28 24.75
C GLU A 244 26.43 18.44 24.13
N SER A 245 25.26 18.17 23.54
CA SER A 245 24.34 19.22 23.05
C SER A 245 23.67 20.05 24.15
N GLY A 246 23.70 19.60 25.41
CA GLY A 246 22.91 20.21 26.48
C GLY A 246 21.40 20.02 26.29
N ASN A 247 20.98 18.95 25.61
CA ASN A 247 19.56 18.56 25.50
C ASN A 247 19.22 17.16 25.99
N TYR A 248 20.16 16.37 26.53
CA TYR A 248 19.88 15.06 27.11
C TYR A 248 18.64 15.08 28.03
N LYS A 249 17.65 14.24 27.70
CA LYS A 249 16.43 14.01 28.47
C LYS A 249 16.36 12.55 28.87
N THR A 250 15.63 12.30 29.96
CA THR A 250 15.30 10.95 30.42
C THR A 250 13.81 10.68 30.30
N ASP A 251 13.45 9.41 30.40
CA ASP A 251 12.10 8.99 30.77
C ASP A 251 11.81 9.27 32.27
N LYS A 252 10.66 8.76 32.73
CA LYS A 252 10.20 8.87 34.13
C LYS A 252 11.03 8.05 35.14
N ASP A 253 11.78 7.05 34.68
CA ASP A 253 12.55 6.14 35.53
C ASP A 253 14.05 6.51 35.56
N GLY A 254 14.47 7.44 34.68
CA GLY A 254 15.83 8.00 34.62
C GLY A 254 16.66 7.51 33.44
N ASN A 255 16.11 6.68 32.56
CA ASN A 255 16.84 6.13 31.41
C ASN A 255 16.92 7.16 30.27
N PHE A 256 17.95 7.06 29.43
CA PHE A 256 18.11 7.91 28.25
C PHE A 256 16.89 7.81 27.32
N HIS A 257 16.32 8.96 26.93
CA HIS A 257 15.17 9.05 26.04
C HIS A 257 15.57 9.73 24.73
N ILE A 258 15.51 8.98 23.63
CA ILE A 258 16.07 9.39 22.34
C ILE A 258 15.29 10.56 21.74
N ALA A 259 13.99 10.38 21.49
CA ALA A 259 13.14 11.37 20.83
C ALA A 259 13.12 12.72 21.56
N LYS A 260 12.99 12.74 22.90
CA LYS A 260 13.03 13.98 23.69
C LYS A 260 14.40 14.69 23.70
N SER A 261 15.48 13.95 23.46
CA SER A 261 16.84 14.50 23.41
C SER A 261 17.16 15.08 22.02
N TYR A 262 16.72 14.41 20.96
CA TYR A 262 17.04 14.73 19.56
C TYR A 262 15.97 15.56 18.84
N GLY A 263 14.69 15.31 19.12
CA GLY A 263 13.56 15.99 18.49
C GLY A 263 13.21 17.37 19.07
N PRO A 264 12.15 17.99 18.55
CA PRO A 264 11.63 19.26 19.05
C PRO A 264 11.08 19.12 20.48
N GLU A 265 10.97 20.25 21.19
CA GLU A 265 10.49 20.27 22.59
C GLU A 265 9.01 19.84 22.73
N LYS A 266 8.23 19.98 21.65
CA LYS A 266 6.86 19.47 21.48
C LYS A 266 6.66 19.11 20.01
N TYR A 267 5.83 18.11 19.73
CA TYR A 267 5.37 17.80 18.37
C TYR A 267 4.68 19.00 17.70
N ALA A 268 4.79 19.13 16.37
CA ALA A 268 4.01 20.13 15.64
C ALA A 268 2.52 19.74 15.64
N GLU A 269 1.65 20.71 15.37
CA GLU A 269 0.20 20.49 15.43
C GLU A 269 -0.27 19.42 14.44
N GLY A 270 0.29 19.41 13.22
CA GLY A 270 0.02 18.40 12.21
C GLY A 270 0.56 17.01 12.55
N ASP A 271 1.68 16.90 13.27
CA ASP A 271 2.21 15.60 13.71
C ASP A 271 1.29 15.00 14.77
N ARG A 272 0.95 15.83 15.77
CA ARG A 272 0.06 15.50 16.86
C ARG A 272 -1.31 15.07 16.35
N SER A 273 -1.91 15.79 15.39
CA SER A 273 -3.23 15.45 14.83
C SER A 273 -3.22 14.12 14.08
N ARG A 274 -2.23 13.89 13.21
CA ARG A 274 -2.11 12.65 12.44
C ARG A 274 -1.85 11.44 13.34
N THR A 275 -0.88 11.50 14.24
CA THR A 275 -0.60 10.39 15.16
C THR A 275 -1.78 10.11 16.12
N TYR A 276 -2.38 11.15 16.72
CA TYR A 276 -3.57 10.97 17.57
C TYR A 276 -4.72 10.32 16.81
N ALA A 277 -5.04 10.83 15.61
CA ALA A 277 -6.13 10.32 14.80
C ALA A 277 -5.88 8.88 14.33
N GLY A 278 -4.64 8.52 14.00
CA GLY A 278 -4.28 7.16 13.61
C GLY A 278 -4.36 6.17 14.77
N ILE A 279 -3.79 6.52 15.94
CA ILE A 279 -3.87 5.68 17.14
C ILE A 279 -5.35 5.46 17.53
N THR A 280 -6.16 6.51 17.55
CA THR A 280 -7.58 6.42 17.93
C THR A 280 -8.49 5.79 16.87
N LEU A 281 -8.04 5.66 15.62
CA LEU A 281 -8.74 4.87 14.61
C LEU A 281 -8.47 3.37 14.79
N LEU A 282 -7.21 3.01 15.00
CA LEU A 282 -6.78 1.62 15.20
C LEU A 282 -7.22 1.05 16.56
N ASP A 283 -7.18 1.87 17.61
CA ASP A 283 -7.60 1.55 18.97
C ASP A 283 -8.47 2.67 19.57
N PRO A 284 -9.79 2.68 19.31
CA PRO A 284 -10.71 3.70 19.82
C PRO A 284 -10.84 3.75 21.35
N ASN A 285 -10.34 2.73 22.07
CA ASN A 285 -10.32 2.69 23.53
C ASN A 285 -8.95 3.06 24.12
N SER A 286 -7.98 3.48 23.29
CA SER A 286 -6.65 3.86 23.73
C SER A 286 -6.69 5.05 24.69
N LYS A 287 -5.80 5.04 25.69
CA LYS A 287 -5.77 6.05 26.76
C LYS A 287 -5.06 7.36 26.39
N VAL A 288 -4.60 7.49 25.15
CA VAL A 288 -3.92 8.70 24.67
C VAL A 288 -4.88 9.88 24.60
N THR A 289 -4.42 11.07 24.97
CA THR A 289 -5.13 12.33 24.74
C THR A 289 -4.48 13.07 23.57
N TYR A 290 -5.19 14.01 22.94
CA TYR A 290 -4.56 14.84 21.90
C TYR A 290 -3.54 15.80 22.53
N GLU A 291 -3.77 16.14 23.79
CA GLU A 291 -3.02 17.07 24.61
C GLU A 291 -1.74 16.47 25.22
N ASP A 292 -1.46 15.18 24.99
CA ASP A 292 -0.24 14.51 25.43
C ASP A 292 1.01 15.21 24.85
N ASP A 293 2.10 15.23 25.63
CA ASP A 293 3.38 15.81 25.22
C ASP A 293 4.18 14.89 24.27
N GLU A 294 3.83 13.59 24.22
CA GLU A 294 4.48 12.56 23.40
C GLU A 294 3.54 11.37 23.15
N TYR A 295 3.89 10.50 22.19
CA TYR A 295 3.23 9.21 21.99
C TYR A 295 4.26 8.07 21.95
N GLU A 296 3.96 6.96 22.63
CA GLU A 296 4.80 5.76 22.60
C GLU A 296 4.76 5.12 21.19
N LEU A 297 5.92 4.92 20.55
CA LEU A 297 6.02 4.33 19.20
C LEU A 297 5.29 2.99 19.07
N PHE A 298 5.65 2.01 19.91
CA PHE A 298 5.13 0.65 19.83
C PHE A 298 4.01 0.45 20.85
N ARG A 299 2.79 0.24 20.34
CA ARG A 299 1.56 0.13 21.13
C ARG A 299 0.99 -1.28 21.04
N SER A 300 0.49 -1.82 22.14
CA SER A 300 -0.47 -2.94 22.09
C SER A 300 -1.89 -2.38 22.05
N PRO A 301 -2.84 -2.99 21.31
CA PRO A 301 -4.24 -2.59 21.34
C PRO A 301 -4.86 -2.77 22.73
N THR A 302 -5.80 -1.89 23.10
CA THR A 302 -6.51 -1.96 24.39
C THR A 302 -7.42 -3.19 24.51
N ASP A 303 -7.96 -3.70 23.39
CA ASP A 303 -8.52 -5.06 23.32
C ASP A 303 -7.45 -6.07 22.88
N PRO A 304 -7.02 -7.02 23.72
CA PRO A 304 -6.02 -8.03 23.36
C PRO A 304 -6.48 -8.99 22.25
N ASN A 305 -7.77 -9.00 21.91
CA ASN A 305 -8.33 -9.81 20.81
C ASN A 305 -8.38 -9.05 19.48
N LYS A 306 -8.15 -7.73 19.45
CA LYS A 306 -8.18 -6.92 18.22
C LYS A 306 -7.16 -7.49 17.23
N LYS A 307 -7.68 -7.91 16.07
CA LYS A 307 -6.88 -8.12 14.87
C LYS A 307 -7.16 -7.02 13.87
N PHE A 308 -6.11 -6.57 13.22
CA PHE A 308 -6.16 -5.63 12.11
C PHE A 308 -6.31 -6.36 10.79
N THR A 309 -6.95 -5.72 9.83
CA THR A 309 -6.99 -6.18 8.46
C THR A 309 -6.26 -5.20 7.53
N LEU A 310 -6.13 -5.54 6.26
CA LEU A 310 -5.54 -4.65 5.26
C LEU A 310 -6.43 -3.41 5.03
N GLU A 311 -7.74 -3.60 5.15
CA GLU A 311 -8.76 -2.57 5.08
C GLU A 311 -8.65 -1.55 6.24
N ASP A 312 -8.22 -1.97 7.44
CA ASP A 312 -7.86 -1.05 8.55
C ASP A 312 -6.67 -0.15 8.17
N ALA A 313 -5.66 -0.69 7.46
CA ALA A 313 -4.51 0.08 7.01
C ALA A 313 -4.87 1.09 5.90
N PHE A 314 -5.71 0.69 4.94
CA PHE A 314 -6.26 1.62 3.94
C PHE A 314 -7.13 2.71 4.59
N ALA A 315 -7.89 2.38 5.63
CA ALA A 315 -8.68 3.34 6.39
C ALA A 315 -7.80 4.35 7.16
N LEU A 316 -6.66 3.90 7.69
CA LEU A 316 -5.68 4.74 8.37
C LEU A 316 -5.09 5.82 7.45
N GLN A 317 -4.59 5.44 6.27
CA GLN A 317 -4.06 6.40 5.29
C GLN A 317 -5.13 7.34 4.71
N ARG A 318 -6.41 6.95 4.78
CA ARG A 318 -7.57 7.77 4.37
C ARG A 318 -8.15 8.66 5.48
N ASN A 319 -7.60 8.60 6.69
CA ASN A 319 -8.20 9.18 7.89
C ASN A 319 -8.32 10.72 7.81
N ARG A 320 -9.56 11.22 7.87
CA ARG A 320 -9.93 12.63 7.86
C ARG A 320 -10.79 13.00 9.08
N PHE A 321 -10.50 12.34 10.20
CA PHE A 321 -11.09 12.53 11.54
C PHE A 321 -12.57 12.11 11.70
N GLU A 322 -13.18 11.39 10.76
CA GLU A 322 -14.62 11.06 10.86
C GLU A 322 -14.98 10.21 12.09
N HIS A 323 -14.05 9.38 12.59
CA HIS A 323 -14.21 8.60 13.82
C HIS A 323 -14.19 9.47 15.09
N LEU A 324 -13.69 10.71 15.01
CA LEU A 324 -13.64 11.66 16.12
C LEU A 324 -14.94 12.49 16.27
N ASN A 325 -16.01 12.13 15.55
CA ASN A 325 -17.36 12.66 15.72
C ASN A 325 -17.46 14.20 15.74
N GLY A 326 -16.64 14.87 14.92
CA GLY A 326 -16.62 16.34 14.82
C GLY A 326 -15.80 17.06 15.90
N ARG A 327 -14.98 16.36 16.71
CA ARG A 327 -13.94 17.02 17.54
C ARG A 327 -12.99 17.83 16.67
N PHE A 328 -12.52 17.21 15.59
CA PHE A 328 -11.65 17.82 14.58
C PHE A 328 -12.26 17.75 13.18
N VAL A 329 -11.78 18.63 12.30
CA VAL A 329 -12.15 18.74 10.88
C VAL A 329 -10.84 18.93 10.09
N PRO A 330 -10.67 18.33 8.91
CA PRO A 330 -9.55 18.64 8.03
C PRO A 330 -9.45 20.14 7.71
N ASP A 331 -8.25 20.71 7.79
CA ASP A 331 -7.98 22.12 7.50
C ASP A 331 -8.14 22.48 6.01
N ASP A 332 -7.98 21.52 5.10
CA ASP A 332 -8.37 21.65 3.68
C ASP A 332 -9.87 21.93 3.45
N GLN A 333 -10.73 21.82 4.47
CA GLN A 333 -12.15 22.18 4.42
C GLN A 333 -12.44 23.62 4.89
N ILE A 334 -11.43 24.45 5.19
CA ILE A 334 -11.63 25.85 5.57
C ILE A 334 -12.22 26.62 4.39
N GLY A 335 -13.50 27.05 4.51
CA GLY A 335 -14.22 27.80 3.48
C GLY A 335 -14.83 26.94 2.36
N VAL A 336 -14.70 25.62 2.41
CA VAL A 336 -15.32 24.71 1.42
C VAL A 336 -16.82 24.57 1.68
N LYS A 337 -17.63 24.60 0.61
CA LYS A 337 -19.09 24.44 0.70
C LYS A 337 -19.46 23.00 1.05
N LYS A 338 -20.10 22.82 2.21
CA LYS A 338 -20.60 21.54 2.70
C LYS A 338 -22.00 21.26 2.14
N GLN A 339 -22.37 20.00 2.01
CA GLN A 339 -23.70 19.59 1.53
C GLN A 339 -24.80 20.18 2.42
N GLY A 340 -25.59 21.12 1.89
CA GLY A 340 -26.69 21.77 2.59
C GLY A 340 -26.40 23.17 3.16
N ASP A 341 -25.19 23.72 3.05
CA ASP A 341 -24.87 25.10 3.41
C ASP A 341 -24.13 25.85 2.29
N ASN A 342 -24.21 27.18 2.28
CA ASN A 342 -23.53 28.03 1.31
C ASN A 342 -22.08 28.38 1.72
N GLY A 343 -21.65 28.00 2.93
CA GLY A 343 -20.33 28.28 3.50
C GLY A 343 -20.16 29.66 4.14
N SER A 344 -21.19 30.53 4.15
CA SER A 344 -21.06 31.90 4.67
C SER A 344 -21.04 32.01 6.19
N ASN A 345 -21.30 30.90 6.90
CA ASN A 345 -21.54 30.85 8.34
C ASN A 345 -20.45 30.10 9.12
N ASP A 346 -19.44 29.53 8.44
CA ASP A 346 -18.33 28.79 9.03
C ASP A 346 -17.40 29.75 9.80
N THR A 347 -17.72 30.01 11.07
CA THR A 347 -16.79 30.65 12.00
C THR A 347 -15.55 29.78 12.19
N VAL A 348 -14.38 30.28 11.78
CA VAL A 348 -13.12 29.51 11.76
C VAL A 348 -12.64 29.20 13.18
N ARG A 349 -13.13 28.08 13.74
CA ARG A 349 -12.69 27.48 15.00
C ARG A 349 -11.33 26.79 14.80
N LYS A 350 -10.25 27.56 14.94
CA LYS A 350 -8.86 27.10 14.80
C LYS A 350 -8.50 25.94 15.74
N ASP A 351 -9.23 25.79 16.83
CA ASP A 351 -9.18 24.65 17.74
C ASP A 351 -9.65 23.33 17.08
N GLN A 352 -10.57 23.38 16.12
CA GLN A 352 -11.14 22.20 15.45
C GLN A 352 -10.45 21.84 14.12
N TYR A 353 -10.00 22.82 13.33
CA TYR A 353 -9.31 22.54 12.06
C TYR A 353 -7.91 21.96 12.32
N LYS A 354 -7.54 20.88 11.63
CA LYS A 354 -6.30 20.10 11.84
C LYS A 354 -5.80 19.47 10.54
N TYR A 355 -4.48 19.32 10.42
CA TYR A 355 -3.86 18.64 9.28
C TYR A 355 -4.16 17.13 9.31
N ALA A 356 -4.80 16.63 8.25
CA ALA A 356 -5.33 15.27 8.17
C ALA A 356 -4.27 14.25 7.70
N LEU A 357 -4.57 12.96 7.90
CA LEU A 357 -3.75 11.85 7.39
C LEU A 357 -4.02 11.66 5.88
N GLY A 358 -5.30 11.63 5.48
CA GLY A 358 -5.72 11.67 4.07
C GLY A 358 -5.92 13.10 3.55
N ASN A 359 -4.87 13.93 3.55
CA ASN A 359 -4.92 15.36 3.18
C ASN A 359 -4.67 15.61 1.68
N GLU A 360 -4.91 16.85 1.23
CA GLU A 360 -4.82 17.34 -0.14
C GLU A 360 -3.45 17.17 -0.81
N ASN A 361 -2.38 17.16 -0.02
CA ASN A 361 -1.00 17.12 -0.49
C ASN A 361 -0.49 15.69 -0.73
N VAL A 362 -1.19 14.64 -0.29
CA VAL A 362 -0.81 13.24 -0.52
C VAL A 362 -0.71 12.95 -2.02
N ILE A 363 0.45 12.44 -2.47
CA ILE A 363 0.71 12.07 -3.88
C ILE A 363 0.98 10.58 -4.09
N ASP A 364 1.40 9.86 -3.05
CA ASP A 364 1.33 8.39 -2.99
C ASP A 364 0.86 7.95 -1.60
N ALA A 365 0.17 6.81 -1.54
CA ALA A 365 0.03 6.05 -0.31
C ALA A 365 0.21 4.57 -0.62
N HIS A 366 1.10 3.89 0.11
CA HIS A 366 1.40 2.48 -0.10
C HIS A 366 1.24 1.66 1.18
N VAL A 367 0.79 0.41 1.03
CA VAL A 367 0.83 -0.59 2.11
C VAL A 367 1.59 -1.83 1.65
N TYR A 368 2.73 -2.09 2.29
CA TYR A 368 3.45 -3.35 2.18
C TYR A 368 2.78 -4.40 3.08
N GLN A 369 2.34 -5.48 2.45
CA GLN A 369 1.84 -6.70 3.09
C GLN A 369 2.90 -7.80 2.94
N ILE A 370 3.71 -7.96 3.98
CA ILE A 370 4.82 -8.93 4.00
C ILE A 370 4.28 -10.28 4.44
N ASN A 371 3.98 -11.13 3.46
CA ASN A 371 3.50 -12.49 3.67
C ASN A 371 4.68 -13.47 3.79
N PRO A 372 4.94 -14.04 4.98
CA PRO A 372 6.04 -14.97 5.18
C PRO A 372 5.84 -16.32 4.48
N ASN A 373 4.66 -16.60 3.89
CA ASN A 373 4.37 -17.86 3.21
C ASN A 373 4.64 -17.82 1.69
N LEU A 374 4.94 -16.67 1.10
CA LEU A 374 5.37 -16.56 -0.30
C LEU A 374 6.83 -17.01 -0.49
N PRO A 375 7.31 -17.24 -1.73
CA PRO A 375 8.74 -17.43 -2.01
C PRO A 375 9.53 -16.14 -1.78
N LYS A 376 10.80 -16.23 -1.34
CA LYS A 376 11.60 -15.05 -0.95
C LYS A 376 11.68 -13.98 -2.04
N SER A 377 11.84 -14.33 -3.31
CA SER A 377 11.95 -13.36 -4.41
C SER A 377 10.72 -12.45 -4.57
N PHE A 378 9.53 -12.88 -4.14
CA PHE A 378 8.32 -12.06 -4.16
C PHE A 378 8.39 -10.93 -3.12
N GLY A 379 9.08 -11.14 -2.00
CA GLY A 379 9.15 -10.26 -0.82
C GLY A 379 7.83 -10.18 -0.04
N GLY A 380 6.78 -9.73 -0.73
CA GLY A 380 5.42 -9.56 -0.25
C GLY A 380 4.57 -8.93 -1.35
N THR A 381 3.47 -8.29 -0.97
CA THR A 381 2.62 -7.49 -1.87
C THR A 381 2.69 -6.03 -1.47
N VAL A 382 2.99 -5.13 -2.40
CA VAL A 382 2.76 -3.69 -2.22
C VAL A 382 1.40 -3.35 -2.80
N TRP A 383 0.56 -2.78 -1.96
CA TRP A 383 -0.73 -2.21 -2.30
C TRP A 383 -0.51 -0.73 -2.58
N LEU A 384 -0.41 -0.38 -3.85
CA LEU A 384 -0.05 0.95 -4.32
C LEU A 384 -1.30 1.80 -4.55
N GLY A 385 -1.39 2.93 -3.85
CA GLY A 385 -2.40 3.97 -4.02
C GLY A 385 -1.74 5.25 -4.54
N MET A 386 -1.36 5.25 -5.82
CA MET A 386 -0.64 6.36 -6.46
C MET A 386 -1.57 7.53 -6.78
N GLY A 387 -1.71 8.45 -5.82
CA GLY A 387 -2.58 9.63 -5.84
C GLY A 387 -3.06 9.99 -4.42
N PRO A 388 -3.91 11.03 -4.26
CA PRO A 388 -4.41 11.43 -2.95
C PRO A 388 -5.25 10.33 -2.27
N SER A 389 -4.74 9.78 -1.17
CA SER A 389 -5.23 8.54 -0.54
C SER A 389 -6.75 8.50 -0.30
N ARG A 390 -7.34 9.65 0.08
CA ARG A 390 -8.77 9.84 0.41
C ARG A 390 -9.74 9.32 -0.66
N ASN A 391 -9.35 9.34 -1.93
CA ASN A 391 -10.18 8.93 -3.08
C ASN A 391 -9.33 8.17 -4.13
N THR A 392 -8.27 7.51 -3.69
CA THR A 392 -7.38 6.69 -4.53
C THR A 392 -7.57 5.20 -4.20
N PRO A 393 -7.74 4.30 -5.18
CA PRO A 393 -7.85 2.86 -4.93
C PRO A 393 -6.47 2.20 -4.75
N TYR A 394 -6.36 1.28 -3.82
CA TYR A 394 -5.12 0.51 -3.57
C TYR A 394 -5.05 -0.74 -4.46
N VAL A 395 -3.96 -0.88 -5.23
CA VAL A 395 -3.79 -1.97 -6.22
C VAL A 395 -2.58 -2.86 -5.90
N PRO A 396 -2.72 -4.20 -5.91
CA PRO A 396 -1.66 -5.10 -5.46
C PRO A 396 -0.63 -5.45 -6.55
N PHE A 397 0.64 -5.39 -6.18
CA PHE A 397 1.80 -5.82 -6.96
C PHE A 397 2.76 -6.64 -6.09
N TYR A 398 3.32 -7.73 -6.62
CA TYR A 398 4.42 -8.45 -5.96
C TYR A 398 5.77 -7.78 -6.25
N GLY A 399 6.75 -7.92 -5.35
CA GLY A 399 8.09 -7.36 -5.52
C GLY A 399 8.92 -7.97 -6.65
N ASN A 400 8.58 -9.17 -7.14
CA ASN A 400 9.32 -9.85 -8.20
C ASN A 400 8.98 -9.43 -9.64
N VAL A 401 8.05 -8.49 -9.87
CA VAL A 401 7.70 -8.02 -11.23
C VAL A 401 8.92 -7.53 -12.01
N LYS A 402 8.92 -7.76 -13.34
CA LYS A 402 10.01 -7.35 -14.25
C LYS A 402 9.69 -6.07 -15.04
N ASP A 403 8.43 -5.66 -15.08
CA ASP A 403 8.04 -4.36 -15.61
C ASP A 403 6.73 -3.84 -14.96
N THR A 404 6.49 -2.53 -15.06
CA THR A 404 5.22 -1.88 -14.66
C THR A 404 4.44 -1.41 -15.90
N TYR A 405 3.11 -1.29 -15.74
CA TYR A 405 2.24 -0.91 -16.85
C TYR A 405 2.49 0.52 -17.31
N LYS A 406 2.38 0.76 -18.63
CA LYS A 406 2.76 2.02 -19.28
C LYS A 406 2.16 3.29 -18.68
N ALA A 407 0.99 3.22 -18.04
CA ALA A 407 0.37 4.39 -17.39
C ALA A 407 1.06 4.84 -16.09
N PHE A 408 1.93 4.00 -15.49
CA PHE A 408 2.77 4.41 -14.36
C PHE A 408 4.03 5.20 -14.79
N LYS A 409 4.26 5.38 -16.10
CA LYS A 409 5.53 5.88 -16.67
C LYS A 409 5.54 7.31 -17.25
N PRO A 410 4.41 8.02 -17.51
CA PRO A 410 4.51 9.38 -18.06
C PRO A 410 5.15 10.38 -17.08
N GLN A 411 6.17 11.09 -17.56
CA GLN A 411 6.84 12.15 -16.81
C GLN A 411 6.26 13.52 -17.21
N THR A 412 5.04 13.81 -16.76
CA THR A 412 4.37 15.10 -17.03
C THR A 412 4.10 15.87 -15.75
N ALA A 413 4.42 17.18 -15.75
CA ALA A 413 4.16 18.11 -14.65
C ALA A 413 2.72 18.66 -14.61
N THR A 414 1.91 18.34 -15.63
CA THR A 414 0.48 18.64 -15.73
C THR A 414 -0.26 17.41 -16.22
N TYR A 415 -1.61 17.44 -16.14
CA TYR A 415 -2.48 16.31 -16.45
C TYR A 415 -2.18 15.69 -17.82
N ASP A 416 -1.82 14.39 -17.81
CA ASP A 416 -1.75 13.53 -18.99
C ASP A 416 -2.84 12.45 -18.88
N PRO A 417 -3.79 12.35 -19.83
CA PRO A 417 -4.81 11.30 -19.81
C PRO A 417 -4.25 9.87 -19.92
N ASN A 418 -2.97 9.71 -20.26
CA ASN A 418 -2.26 8.42 -20.26
C ASN A 418 -1.60 8.08 -18.90
N SER A 419 -1.50 9.04 -17.97
CA SER A 419 -0.95 8.80 -16.64
C SER A 419 -1.99 8.25 -15.67
N TRP A 420 -1.58 7.23 -14.91
CA TRP A 420 -2.33 6.64 -13.82
C TRP A 420 -2.57 7.64 -12.69
N TYR A 421 -1.50 8.32 -12.24
CA TYR A 421 -1.57 9.34 -11.20
C TYR A 421 -2.54 10.45 -11.62
N TRP A 422 -2.35 11.06 -12.80
CA TRP A 422 -3.17 12.20 -13.20
C TRP A 422 -4.66 11.84 -13.39
N THR A 423 -4.95 10.61 -13.82
CA THR A 423 -6.32 10.07 -13.87
C THR A 423 -6.95 9.94 -12.48
N VAL A 424 -6.24 9.34 -11.53
CA VAL A 424 -6.77 9.11 -10.17
C VAL A 424 -6.83 10.41 -9.36
N TRP A 425 -5.80 11.24 -9.46
CA TRP A 425 -5.77 12.61 -8.95
C TRP A 425 -6.96 13.42 -9.47
N HIS A 426 -7.30 13.32 -10.76
CA HIS A 426 -8.44 14.04 -11.31
C HIS A 426 -9.79 13.53 -10.77
N ILE A 427 -9.96 12.21 -10.62
CA ILE A 427 -11.14 11.61 -9.96
C ILE A 427 -11.30 12.17 -8.53
N ASP A 428 -10.20 12.26 -7.79
CA ASP A 428 -10.19 12.90 -6.47
C ASP A 428 -10.56 14.38 -6.52
N GLN A 429 -9.99 15.17 -7.44
CA GLN A 429 -10.29 16.60 -7.56
C GLN A 429 -11.76 16.84 -7.90
N MET A 430 -12.37 16.01 -8.77
CA MET A 430 -13.81 16.04 -9.01
C MET A 430 -14.59 15.74 -7.72
N ALA A 431 -14.18 14.73 -6.94
CA ALA A 431 -14.84 14.34 -5.70
C ALA A 431 -14.76 15.43 -4.59
N ILE A 432 -13.56 15.93 -4.29
CA ILE A 432 -13.33 16.83 -3.14
C ILE A 432 -13.92 18.23 -3.36
N ASN A 433 -13.95 18.72 -4.61
CA ASN A 433 -14.56 20.01 -4.97
C ASN A 433 -16.09 19.94 -5.14
N ASN A 434 -16.69 18.73 -5.17
CA ASN A 434 -18.12 18.52 -5.42
C ASN A 434 -18.73 17.52 -4.40
N GLN A 435 -18.34 17.64 -3.14
CA GLN A 435 -18.81 16.79 -2.03
C GLN A 435 -20.34 16.76 -1.88
N ASP A 436 -21.05 17.80 -2.34
CA ASP A 436 -22.51 17.87 -2.30
C ASP A 436 -23.21 17.00 -3.36
N LEU A 437 -22.52 16.68 -4.47
CA LEU A 437 -22.97 15.74 -5.49
C LEU A 437 -22.48 14.31 -5.19
N PHE A 438 -21.21 14.15 -4.84
CA PHE A 438 -20.57 12.83 -4.76
C PHE A 438 -20.49 12.26 -3.34
N GLY A 439 -20.31 13.10 -2.32
CA GLY A 439 -20.17 12.67 -0.93
C GLY A 439 -19.10 11.60 -0.73
N LYS A 440 -19.53 10.36 -0.44
CA LYS A 440 -18.64 9.18 -0.27
C LYS A 440 -18.75 8.15 -1.42
N SER A 441 -19.37 8.48 -2.55
CA SER A 441 -19.58 7.52 -3.65
C SER A 441 -18.27 6.98 -4.24
N ILE A 442 -17.27 7.84 -4.48
CA ILE A 442 -15.93 7.43 -4.94
C ILE A 442 -15.27 6.47 -3.93
N GLN A 443 -15.26 6.82 -2.64
CA GLN A 443 -14.71 5.94 -1.59
C GLN A 443 -15.41 4.58 -1.53
N ASN A 444 -16.73 4.54 -1.71
CA ASN A 444 -17.50 3.29 -1.69
C ASN A 444 -17.23 2.46 -2.95
N HIS A 445 -17.05 3.09 -4.11
CA HIS A 445 -16.65 2.42 -5.35
C HIS A 445 -15.27 1.77 -5.23
N TRP A 446 -14.28 2.49 -4.69
CA TRP A 446 -12.94 1.96 -4.46
C TRP A 446 -12.88 0.87 -3.39
N LYS A 447 -13.66 0.96 -2.30
CA LYS A 447 -13.74 -0.12 -1.30
C LYS A 447 -14.30 -1.41 -1.90
N ALA A 448 -15.35 -1.33 -2.72
CA ALA A 448 -15.89 -2.51 -3.41
C ALA A 448 -14.87 -3.13 -4.40
N LEU A 449 -14.07 -2.29 -5.07
CA LEU A 449 -12.96 -2.76 -5.91
C LEU A 449 -11.83 -3.38 -5.08
N GLU A 450 -11.49 -2.81 -3.94
CA GLU A 450 -10.46 -3.31 -3.02
C GLU A 450 -10.85 -4.65 -2.41
N GLU A 451 -12.10 -4.83 -1.97
CA GLU A 451 -12.63 -6.12 -1.52
C GLU A 451 -12.45 -7.21 -2.59
N GLN A 452 -12.74 -6.91 -3.86
CA GLN A 452 -12.47 -7.81 -4.98
C GLN A 452 -10.97 -8.07 -5.18
N LEU A 453 -10.14 -7.03 -5.18
CA LEU A 453 -8.69 -7.17 -5.37
C LEU A 453 -8.03 -7.96 -4.23
N ILE A 454 -8.52 -7.83 -3.01
CA ILE A 454 -8.10 -8.60 -1.82
C ILE A 454 -8.47 -10.08 -1.98
N ILE A 455 -9.60 -10.40 -2.59
CA ILE A 455 -9.99 -11.79 -2.92
C ILE A 455 -9.12 -12.34 -4.07
N GLU A 456 -8.95 -11.59 -5.17
CA GLU A 456 -8.06 -11.95 -6.29
C GLU A 456 -6.61 -12.20 -5.80
N GLN A 457 -6.13 -11.36 -4.87
CA GLN A 457 -4.81 -11.47 -4.29
C GLN A 457 -4.70 -12.68 -3.35
N LYS A 458 -5.65 -12.94 -2.45
CA LYS A 458 -5.64 -14.13 -1.57
C LYS A 458 -5.63 -15.46 -2.35
N VAL A 459 -6.30 -15.53 -3.49
CA VAL A 459 -6.22 -16.68 -4.42
C VAL A 459 -4.83 -16.78 -5.06
N SER A 460 -4.23 -15.65 -5.44
CA SER A 460 -2.88 -15.57 -6.01
C SER A 460 -1.81 -15.97 -4.99
N ASP A 461 -1.89 -15.47 -3.75
CA ASP A 461 -1.00 -15.82 -2.65
C ASP A 461 -1.05 -17.33 -2.37
N SER A 462 -2.26 -17.91 -2.33
CA SER A 462 -2.46 -19.35 -2.13
C SER A 462 -1.82 -20.20 -3.23
N LYS A 463 -1.86 -19.72 -4.49
CA LYS A 463 -1.20 -20.34 -5.65
C LYS A 463 0.33 -20.29 -5.53
N TYR A 464 0.90 -19.15 -5.15
CA TYR A 464 2.36 -18.96 -5.16
C TYR A 464 3.06 -19.40 -3.85
N ALA A 465 2.35 -19.45 -2.71
CA ALA A 465 2.87 -20.00 -1.46
C ALA A 465 3.29 -21.48 -1.58
N ALA A 466 2.63 -22.24 -2.46
CA ALA A 466 3.01 -23.61 -2.81
C ALA A 466 4.44 -23.72 -3.43
N LEU A 467 4.99 -22.62 -3.94
CA LEU A 467 6.34 -22.55 -4.53
C LEU A 467 7.41 -22.13 -3.51
N LYS A 468 7.07 -21.82 -2.25
CA LYS A 468 8.01 -21.26 -1.27
C LYS A 468 9.27 -22.11 -1.04
N ALA A 469 9.16 -23.43 -1.19
CA ALA A 469 10.27 -24.38 -1.00
C ALA A 469 11.09 -24.66 -2.29
N ASP A 470 10.73 -24.06 -3.43
CA ASP A 470 11.38 -24.26 -4.73
C ASP A 470 11.68 -22.90 -5.37
N GLU A 471 12.89 -22.38 -5.12
CA GLU A 471 13.38 -21.12 -5.67
C GLU A 471 13.41 -21.12 -7.21
N ALA A 472 13.63 -22.28 -7.84
CA ALA A 472 13.68 -22.40 -9.30
C ALA A 472 12.26 -22.29 -9.90
N ALA A 473 11.27 -22.93 -9.29
CA ALA A 473 9.87 -22.78 -9.69
C ALA A 473 9.33 -21.38 -9.38
N ALA A 474 9.72 -20.78 -8.25
CA ALA A 474 9.39 -19.39 -7.91
C ALA A 474 9.98 -18.37 -8.90
N LYS A 475 11.21 -18.60 -9.37
CA LYS A 475 11.84 -17.79 -10.43
C LYS A 475 11.18 -18.02 -11.79
N ALA A 476 10.80 -19.25 -12.11
CA ALA A 476 10.15 -19.61 -13.38
C ALA A 476 8.75 -18.99 -13.56
N VAL A 477 8.11 -18.47 -12.51
CA VAL A 477 6.81 -17.77 -12.60
C VAL A 477 6.93 -16.23 -12.61
N GLU A 478 8.12 -15.63 -12.50
CA GLU A 478 8.29 -14.16 -12.49
C GLU A 478 7.70 -13.49 -13.75
N ASP A 479 7.87 -14.11 -14.92
CA ASP A 479 7.32 -13.60 -16.18
C ASP A 479 5.78 -13.66 -16.18
N LYS A 480 5.20 -14.73 -15.61
CA LYS A 480 3.74 -14.85 -15.48
C LYS A 480 3.16 -13.89 -14.43
N VAL A 481 3.88 -13.68 -13.32
CA VAL A 481 3.53 -12.66 -12.32
C VAL A 481 3.54 -11.26 -12.95
N THR A 482 4.53 -10.98 -13.80
CA THR A 482 4.62 -9.70 -14.54
C THR A 482 3.47 -9.57 -15.54
N GLU A 483 3.18 -10.60 -16.33
CA GLU A 483 2.02 -10.62 -17.25
C GLU A 483 0.69 -10.39 -16.51
N ASP A 484 0.46 -11.10 -15.40
CA ASP A 484 -0.76 -10.98 -14.58
C ASP A 484 -0.89 -9.57 -13.97
N ALA A 485 0.22 -8.94 -13.55
CA ALA A 485 0.26 -7.57 -13.03
C ALA A 485 0.01 -6.52 -14.13
N LEU A 486 0.60 -6.69 -15.31
CA LEU A 486 0.37 -5.82 -16.47
C LEU A 486 -1.08 -5.90 -16.96
N ALA A 487 -1.64 -7.11 -17.06
CA ALA A 487 -3.03 -7.33 -17.47
C ALA A 487 -4.04 -6.76 -16.44
N ARG A 488 -3.78 -6.94 -15.13
CA ARG A 488 -4.56 -6.29 -14.07
C ARG A 488 -4.48 -4.77 -14.19
N SER A 489 -3.29 -4.21 -14.42
CA SER A 489 -3.13 -2.76 -14.56
C SER A 489 -3.84 -2.20 -15.79
N GLU A 490 -3.77 -2.86 -16.95
CA GLU A 490 -4.49 -2.43 -18.15
C GLU A 490 -6.02 -2.48 -17.95
N ARG A 491 -6.53 -3.53 -17.27
CA ARG A 491 -7.94 -3.65 -16.87
C ARG A 491 -8.36 -2.47 -15.99
N LEU A 492 -7.66 -2.26 -14.88
CA LEU A 492 -7.98 -1.22 -13.89
C LEU A 492 -7.87 0.19 -14.48
N PHE A 493 -6.83 0.49 -15.26
CA PHE A 493 -6.67 1.80 -15.88
C PHE A 493 -7.81 2.14 -16.84
N LYS A 494 -8.30 1.17 -17.63
CA LYS A 494 -9.50 1.37 -18.47
C LYS A 494 -10.74 1.68 -17.64
N GLN A 495 -10.93 0.99 -16.51
CA GLN A 495 -12.02 1.25 -15.58
C GLN A 495 -11.90 2.65 -14.96
N PHE A 496 -10.69 3.12 -14.65
CA PHE A 496 -10.47 4.46 -14.10
C PHE A 496 -10.77 5.56 -15.14
N LYS A 497 -10.33 5.42 -16.40
CA LYS A 497 -10.71 6.36 -17.47
C LYS A 497 -12.22 6.37 -17.74
N GLN A 498 -12.90 5.22 -17.60
CA GLN A 498 -14.35 5.16 -17.68
C GLN A 498 -15.01 5.92 -16.52
N TYR A 499 -14.62 5.64 -15.27
CA TYR A 499 -15.22 6.26 -14.10
C TYR A 499 -14.96 7.78 -14.02
N GLU A 500 -13.76 8.23 -14.41
CA GLU A 500 -13.44 9.64 -14.63
C GLU A 500 -14.40 10.31 -15.62
N SER A 501 -14.70 9.65 -16.74
CA SER A 501 -15.65 10.14 -17.74
C SER A 501 -17.10 10.20 -17.21
N GLU A 502 -17.50 9.25 -16.35
CA GLU A 502 -18.81 9.22 -15.69
C GLU A 502 -18.97 10.37 -14.67
N LEU A 503 -17.95 10.64 -13.86
CA LEU A 503 -17.93 11.80 -12.94
C LEU A 503 -17.93 13.13 -13.71
N SER A 504 -17.12 13.22 -14.76
CA SER A 504 -17.04 14.36 -15.68
C SER A 504 -18.40 14.66 -16.35
N ALA A 505 -19.13 13.63 -16.78
CA ALA A 505 -20.49 13.76 -17.31
C ALA A 505 -21.48 14.22 -16.22
N THR A 506 -21.39 13.66 -15.01
CA THR A 506 -22.25 14.05 -13.86
C THR A 506 -22.07 15.53 -13.50
N LEU A 507 -20.84 16.05 -13.54
CA LEU A 507 -20.58 17.49 -13.34
C LEU A 507 -21.25 18.35 -14.42
N LYS A 508 -21.16 17.93 -15.68
CA LYS A 508 -21.75 18.66 -16.83
C LYS A 508 -23.29 18.65 -16.77
N GLU A 509 -23.90 17.54 -16.36
CA GLU A 509 -25.35 17.48 -16.08
C GLU A 509 -25.77 18.37 -14.91
N ALA A 510 -24.93 18.48 -13.88
CA ALA A 510 -25.11 19.42 -12.77
C ALA A 510 -24.78 20.89 -13.11
N GLY A 511 -24.46 21.21 -14.38
CA GLY A 511 -24.13 22.55 -14.84
C GLY A 511 -22.77 23.08 -14.37
N ARG A 512 -21.85 22.19 -13.98
CA ARG A 512 -20.50 22.53 -13.48
C ARG A 512 -19.45 22.34 -14.57
N THR A 513 -18.40 23.14 -14.48
CA THR A 513 -17.22 23.03 -15.34
C THR A 513 -16.27 21.94 -14.86
N ASP A 514 -15.63 21.29 -15.81
CA ASP A 514 -14.61 20.26 -15.61
C ASP A 514 -13.49 20.52 -16.62
N ASP A 515 -12.27 20.75 -16.13
CA ASP A 515 -11.05 20.96 -16.91
C ASP A 515 -9.83 20.48 -16.10
N PRO A 516 -9.39 19.22 -16.28
CA PRO A 516 -8.23 18.68 -15.57
C PRO A 516 -6.92 19.38 -15.93
N TYR A 517 -6.79 19.89 -17.16
CA TYR A 517 -5.57 20.59 -17.59
C TYR A 517 -5.45 21.90 -16.81
N ARG A 518 -6.52 22.70 -16.75
CA ARG A 518 -6.53 23.94 -15.97
C ARG A 518 -6.41 23.73 -14.46
N ALA A 519 -6.96 22.63 -13.94
CA ALA A 519 -6.83 22.26 -12.53
C ALA A 519 -5.40 21.82 -12.15
N SER A 520 -4.70 21.11 -13.04
CA SER A 520 -3.33 20.62 -12.82
C SER A 520 -2.24 21.70 -12.91
N LEU A 521 -2.59 22.92 -13.35
CA LEU A 521 -1.68 24.06 -13.34
C LEU A 521 -1.46 24.64 -11.93
N PRO A 522 -0.38 25.40 -11.70
CA PRO A 522 -0.12 26.11 -10.45
C PRO A 522 -1.31 26.93 -9.93
N ASP A 523 -1.48 27.02 -8.62
CA ASP A 523 -2.55 27.78 -7.97
C ASP A 523 -2.49 29.30 -8.24
N ASP A 524 -1.30 29.83 -8.52
CA ASP A 524 -1.08 31.23 -8.93
C ASP A 524 -1.15 31.44 -10.45
N TYR A 525 -1.38 30.37 -11.24
CA TYR A 525 -1.51 30.46 -12.69
C TYR A 525 -2.70 31.36 -13.06
N LYS A 526 -2.41 32.37 -13.88
CA LYS A 526 -3.39 33.28 -14.45
C LYS A 526 -3.53 33.00 -15.93
N ASP A 527 -4.75 32.66 -16.32
CA ASP A 527 -5.14 32.53 -17.71
C ASP A 527 -4.77 33.81 -18.47
N PRO A 528 -4.16 33.71 -19.67
CA PRO A 528 -3.74 34.89 -20.42
C PRO A 528 -4.98 35.71 -20.77
N THR A 529 -5.11 36.88 -20.16
CA THR A 529 -6.28 37.75 -20.30
C THR A 529 -6.54 38.01 -21.78
N GLU A 530 -7.71 37.60 -22.28
CA GLU A 530 -8.14 37.96 -23.63
C GLU A 530 -8.04 39.48 -23.77
N SER A 531 -7.17 39.92 -24.67
CA SER A 531 -7.03 41.34 -25.00
C SER A 531 -8.23 41.76 -25.82
N SER A 532 -9.36 41.97 -25.15
CA SER A 532 -10.59 42.54 -25.69
C SER A 532 -10.27 43.91 -26.29
N THR A 533 -9.91 43.87 -27.57
CA THR A 533 -9.53 45.06 -28.33
C THR A 533 -10.81 45.66 -28.86
N GLU A 534 -11.61 46.25 -27.98
CA GLU A 534 -12.74 47.08 -28.38
C GLU A 534 -12.22 48.16 -29.35
N PRO A 535 -12.69 48.20 -30.61
CA PRO A 535 -12.23 49.20 -31.55
C PRO A 535 -12.80 50.55 -31.14
N SER A 536 -11.93 51.40 -30.59
CA SER A 536 -12.28 52.75 -30.13
C SER A 536 -12.93 53.56 -31.26
N LYS A 537 -14.19 53.93 -31.06
CA LYS A 537 -14.91 54.84 -31.97
C LYS A 537 -14.37 56.27 -31.81
N GLU A 538 -13.43 56.65 -32.67
CA GLU A 538 -13.24 58.05 -33.03
C GLU A 538 -13.88 58.34 -34.40
N GLU A 539 -14.57 59.48 -34.49
CA GLU A 539 -15.24 59.91 -35.71
C GLU A 539 -14.27 60.72 -36.59
N THR A 540 -14.13 60.39 -37.87
CA THR A 540 -13.70 61.36 -38.87
C THR A 540 -14.36 61.10 -40.23
N LYS A 541 -14.73 62.18 -40.93
CA LYS A 541 -15.39 62.18 -42.25
C LYS A 541 -14.38 62.06 -43.42
N PRO A 542 -14.83 61.88 -44.68
CA PRO A 542 -14.15 61.00 -45.64
C PRO A 542 -13.29 61.73 -46.69
N SER A 543 -12.51 60.96 -47.47
CA SER A 543 -12.17 61.28 -48.86
C SER A 543 -11.78 60.04 -49.70
N THR A 544 -12.29 60.02 -50.94
CA THR A 544 -11.73 59.41 -52.18
C THR A 544 -11.20 57.96 -52.19
N GLU A 545 -11.93 57.10 -52.93
CA GLU A 545 -11.51 56.49 -54.23
C GLU A 545 -10.02 56.06 -54.43
N SER A 546 -9.70 54.88 -55.00
CA SER A 546 -10.55 53.88 -55.69
C SER A 546 -9.84 52.52 -55.97
N SER A 547 -10.66 51.52 -56.36
CA SER A 547 -10.41 50.49 -57.41
C SER A 547 -10.23 49.00 -57.02
N THR A 548 -11.19 48.19 -57.51
CA THR A 548 -11.08 46.80 -58.06
C THR A 548 -10.72 45.58 -57.20
N GLU A 549 -11.78 44.82 -56.85
CA GLU A 549 -11.89 43.33 -56.85
C GLU A 549 -11.52 42.66 -58.19
N PRO A 550 -11.48 41.30 -58.36
CA PRO A 550 -11.94 40.17 -57.49
C PRO A 550 -10.77 39.23 -57.05
N SER A 551 -10.89 37.96 -56.60
CA SER A 551 -11.93 36.89 -56.48
C SER A 551 -11.70 36.02 -55.21
N LYS A 552 -12.43 34.98 -54.76
CA LYS A 552 -13.27 33.88 -55.33
C LYS A 552 -12.51 32.80 -56.14
N GLU A 553 -12.80 31.49 -56.12
CA GLU A 553 -13.80 30.59 -55.45
C GLU A 553 -13.03 29.38 -54.80
N GLU A 554 -13.43 28.78 -53.67
CA GLU A 554 -14.40 27.67 -53.44
C GLU A 554 -14.14 26.31 -54.18
N THR A 555 -14.39 25.09 -53.67
CA THR A 555 -14.58 24.49 -52.30
C THR A 555 -14.56 22.92 -52.38
N LYS A 556 -13.81 22.20 -51.49
CA LYS A 556 -13.93 20.74 -51.13
C LYS A 556 -13.72 19.65 -52.25
N PRO A 557 -13.82 18.31 -51.99
CA PRO A 557 -13.20 17.46 -50.93
C PRO A 557 -12.67 16.06 -51.40
N SER A 558 -12.09 15.26 -50.47
CA SER A 558 -12.57 13.88 -50.08
C SER A 558 -11.57 12.70 -50.00
N THR A 559 -11.60 12.00 -48.85
CA THR A 559 -11.48 10.54 -48.56
C THR A 559 -10.34 9.65 -49.11
N GLU A 560 -9.48 9.21 -48.17
CA GLU A 560 -9.15 7.81 -47.79
C GLU A 560 -9.01 6.66 -48.81
N SER A 561 -7.93 5.87 -48.66
CA SER A 561 -8.00 4.40 -48.50
C SER A 561 -6.70 3.81 -47.91
N SER A 562 -6.78 2.61 -47.32
CA SER A 562 -5.72 1.95 -46.53
C SER A 562 -4.94 0.89 -47.32
N THR A 563 -3.63 0.69 -47.05
CA THR A 563 -3.05 -0.63 -46.67
C THR A 563 -1.55 -0.58 -46.33
N GLU A 564 -1.12 -1.53 -45.47
CA GLU A 564 0.26 -1.90 -45.06
C GLU A 564 0.88 -2.96 -46.02
N PRO A 565 2.10 -3.52 -45.80
CA PRO A 565 3.29 -3.06 -45.03
C PRO A 565 4.63 -3.22 -45.81
N SER A 566 5.78 -2.79 -45.23
CA SER A 566 7.12 -3.37 -45.51
C SER A 566 8.16 -3.02 -44.43
N LYS A 567 9.26 -3.79 -44.36
CA LYS A 567 10.37 -3.67 -43.39
C LYS A 567 11.67 -3.16 -44.03
N GLU A 568 12.48 -2.51 -43.18
CA GLU A 568 13.96 -2.57 -43.06
C GLU A 568 14.95 -2.02 -44.13
N GLU A 569 15.99 -1.40 -43.55
CA GLU A 569 17.41 -1.32 -43.95
C GLU A 569 18.00 -0.32 -44.99
N THR A 570 18.62 0.73 -44.41
CA THR A 570 20.00 1.27 -44.65
C THR A 570 20.51 1.76 -46.03
N LYS A 571 20.78 3.08 -46.10
CA LYS A 571 22.00 3.80 -46.59
C LYS A 571 22.61 3.48 -48.01
N PRO A 572 23.57 4.27 -48.55
CA PRO A 572 24.06 5.61 -48.17
C PRO A 572 24.08 6.62 -49.34
N SER A 573 24.58 7.84 -49.09
CA SER A 573 25.15 8.71 -50.14
C SER A 573 26.43 9.41 -49.67
N THR A 574 27.46 9.38 -50.51
CA THR A 574 28.75 10.10 -50.42
C THR A 574 28.59 11.56 -50.94
N GLU A 575 29.59 12.46 -51.12
CA GLU A 575 31.08 12.47 -51.16
C GLU A 575 31.54 13.95 -50.89
N SER A 576 32.81 14.41 -50.84
CA SER A 576 34.13 13.86 -51.21
C SER A 576 35.29 14.41 -50.34
N SER A 577 36.04 15.44 -50.79
CA SER A 577 37.28 16.02 -50.20
C SER A 577 37.54 17.45 -50.72
N THR A 578 38.45 18.28 -50.17
CA THR A 578 39.92 18.20 -50.36
C THR A 578 40.78 18.88 -49.26
N GLU A 579 42.06 18.50 -49.24
CA GLU A 579 43.21 18.94 -48.41
C GLU A 579 44.10 20.00 -49.15
N PRO A 580 45.30 20.45 -48.69
CA PRO A 580 46.00 20.38 -47.39
C PRO A 580 46.53 21.81 -46.97
N SER A 581 47.74 22.17 -46.46
CA SER A 581 49.00 21.53 -45.98
C SER A 581 49.92 22.52 -45.22
N LYS A 582 50.63 22.06 -44.15
CA LYS A 582 52.04 22.40 -43.76
C LYS A 582 52.37 23.88 -43.35
N GLU A 583 53.49 24.32 -42.73
CA GLU A 583 54.69 23.81 -41.98
C GLU A 583 55.45 25.06 -41.39
N GLU A 584 56.39 25.09 -40.43
CA GLU A 584 57.03 24.19 -39.42
C GLU A 584 57.77 25.08 -38.35
N THR A 585 58.51 24.47 -37.42
CA THR A 585 59.78 24.95 -36.78
C THR A 585 59.78 25.55 -35.35
N LYS A 586 60.89 25.23 -34.66
CA LYS A 586 61.43 25.50 -33.28
C LYS A 586 62.02 26.96 -33.16
N PRO A 587 62.75 27.43 -32.07
CA PRO A 587 63.13 26.83 -30.77
C PRO A 587 63.28 27.71 -29.47
N SER A 588 63.33 27.05 -28.30
CA SER A 588 64.17 27.39 -27.08
C SER A 588 63.88 28.68 -26.25
N LYS A 589 64.37 28.91 -25.00
CA LYS A 589 65.27 28.17 -24.05
C LYS A 589 65.13 28.68 -22.58
N GLU A 590 65.42 27.82 -21.58
CA GLU A 590 65.95 28.13 -20.20
C GLU A 590 65.10 28.95 -19.17
N SER A 591 65.25 28.82 -17.83
CA SER A 591 66.16 28.00 -16.99
C SER A 591 65.66 27.71 -15.54
N SER A 592 65.96 26.49 -15.02
CA SER A 592 66.28 26.10 -13.61
C SER A 592 65.25 26.29 -12.45
N THR A 593 65.18 25.45 -11.40
CA THR A 593 66.18 24.47 -10.85
C THR A 593 65.55 23.21 -10.19
N GLU A 594 66.27 22.08 -10.23
CA GLU A 594 66.02 20.74 -9.59
C GLU A 594 66.55 20.66 -8.11
N PRO A 595 66.58 19.51 -7.38
CA PRO A 595 66.10 18.12 -7.62
C PRO A 595 64.90 17.76 -6.68
N SER A 596 64.47 16.54 -6.30
CA SER A 596 64.89 15.11 -6.36
C SER A 596 63.59 14.24 -6.32
N LYS A 597 63.43 12.98 -6.75
CA LYS A 597 64.19 11.70 -6.87
C LYS A 597 64.40 10.96 -5.53
N GLU A 598 64.14 9.64 -5.41
CA GLU A 598 64.14 8.58 -6.45
C GLU A 598 62.84 7.75 -6.61
N GLU A 599 62.81 6.90 -7.65
CA GLU A 599 61.74 5.94 -7.99
C GLU A 599 62.13 4.50 -7.60
N THR A 600 61.18 3.59 -7.36
CA THR A 600 61.17 2.24 -8.00
C THR A 600 59.91 1.39 -7.73
N LYS A 601 59.49 0.67 -8.77
CA LYS A 601 58.67 -0.57 -8.82
C LYS A 601 59.13 -1.30 -10.13
N PRO A 602 58.77 -2.57 -10.43
CA PRO A 602 57.95 -3.52 -9.68
C PRO A 602 58.56 -4.94 -9.54
N SER A 603 57.82 -5.85 -8.90
CA SER A 603 57.87 -7.29 -9.20
C SER A 603 56.53 -7.96 -8.84
N THR A 604 56.39 -9.26 -9.13
CA THR A 604 55.09 -9.97 -9.26
C THR A 604 55.03 -11.33 -8.55
N GLU A 605 53.80 -11.69 -8.15
CA GLU A 605 53.24 -13.04 -7.96
C GLU A 605 53.61 -13.98 -6.78
N SER A 606 52.55 -14.65 -6.32
CA SER A 606 52.45 -16.04 -5.78
C SER A 606 52.63 -16.34 -4.27
N SER A 607 51.47 -16.57 -3.63
CA SER A 607 51.09 -17.80 -2.87
C SER A 607 52.01 -18.38 -1.79
N THR A 608 51.57 -18.38 -0.51
CA THR A 608 51.09 -19.60 0.21
C THR A 608 50.66 -19.31 1.67
N GLU A 609 49.65 -20.06 2.15
CA GLU A 609 49.39 -20.35 3.58
C GLU A 609 50.40 -21.44 4.08
N PRO A 610 50.64 -21.71 5.40
CA PRO A 610 49.59 -21.89 6.42
C PRO A 610 49.95 -21.63 7.92
N SER A 611 49.00 -22.00 8.79
CA SER A 611 49.18 -22.71 10.09
C SER A 611 49.05 -21.97 11.43
N LYS A 612 48.87 -22.76 12.51
CA LYS A 612 48.55 -22.40 13.89
C LYS A 612 49.62 -22.91 14.87
N GLU A 613 49.81 -22.20 15.98
CA GLU A 613 50.12 -22.72 17.33
C GLU A 613 49.85 -21.53 18.29
N GLU A 614 48.95 -21.60 19.28
CA GLU A 614 48.98 -22.34 20.55
C GLU A 614 50.22 -22.09 21.44
N THR A 615 50.00 -21.48 22.62
CA THR A 615 50.92 -21.62 23.77
C THR A 615 50.18 -21.40 25.10
N LYS A 616 50.49 -22.25 26.08
CA LYS A 616 50.10 -22.26 27.51
C LYS A 616 51.33 -22.82 28.29
N PRO A 617 51.40 -22.86 29.64
CA PRO A 617 50.48 -22.33 30.66
C PRO A 617 51.16 -21.59 31.84
N SER A 618 50.37 -21.23 32.86
CA SER A 618 50.80 -21.24 34.26
C SER A 618 49.62 -21.69 35.15
N THR A 619 49.89 -22.21 36.34
CA THR A 619 48.92 -22.88 37.22
C THR A 619 49.28 -22.76 38.71
N GLU A 620 48.27 -23.05 39.55
CA GLU A 620 48.28 -23.22 41.02
C GLU A 620 48.04 -21.96 41.89
N SER A 621 47.26 -22.02 42.98
CA SER A 621 46.43 -23.13 43.51
C SER A 621 45.15 -22.68 44.24
N SER A 622 44.28 -23.67 44.44
CA SER A 622 42.88 -23.69 44.92
C SER A 622 42.54 -23.04 46.28
N THR A 623 41.28 -22.63 46.41
CA THR A 623 40.44 -23.09 47.55
C THR A 623 38.95 -23.11 47.19
N GLU A 624 38.26 -24.18 47.58
CA GLU A 624 36.82 -24.51 47.45
C GLU A 624 36.46 -25.37 48.70
N PRO A 625 35.19 -25.76 49.00
CA PRO A 625 33.96 -25.57 48.22
C PRO A 625 32.75 -25.03 49.03
N SER A 626 31.68 -24.66 48.32
CA SER A 626 30.30 -24.83 48.83
C SER A 626 29.30 -24.90 47.67
N LYS A 627 28.66 -26.06 47.49
CA LYS A 627 27.52 -26.22 46.57
C LYS A 627 26.23 -25.79 47.26
N GLU A 628 25.31 -25.21 46.50
CA GLU A 628 23.88 -25.42 46.74
C GLU A 628 23.11 -25.36 45.40
N GLU A 629 22.04 -26.16 45.29
CA GLU A 629 21.23 -26.31 44.07
C GLU A 629 19.84 -25.68 44.30
N THR A 630 19.39 -24.78 43.43
CA THR A 630 18.04 -24.19 43.50
C THR A 630 17.16 -24.65 42.34
N LYS A 631 16.17 -25.50 42.66
CA LYS A 631 14.98 -25.72 41.81
C LYS A 631 14.01 -24.54 41.93
N PRO A 632 13.11 -24.33 40.94
CA PRO A 632 12.16 -23.21 40.98
C PRO A 632 11.14 -23.37 42.11
N SER A 633 10.78 -22.24 42.72
CA SER A 633 9.64 -22.16 43.63
C SER A 633 8.32 -22.04 42.86
N THR A 634 7.23 -22.45 43.49
CA THR A 634 5.86 -22.35 42.95
C THR A 634 4.98 -21.69 44.01
N GLU A 635 4.45 -20.51 43.70
CA GLU A 635 3.42 -19.83 44.50
C GLU A 635 2.35 -19.26 43.57
N ALA A 636 1.12 -19.01 43.99
CA ALA A 636 0.25 -19.71 44.95
C ALA A 636 -1.13 -19.03 44.81
N SER A 637 -2.20 -19.78 44.55
CA SER A 637 -3.53 -19.16 44.43
C SER A 637 -4.11 -18.85 45.81
N THR A 638 -4.61 -17.62 45.99
CA THR A 638 -5.54 -17.27 47.07
C THR A 638 -6.66 -16.39 46.54
N GLU A 639 -7.90 -16.74 46.88
CA GLU A 639 -9.16 -16.10 46.51
C GLU A 639 -10.12 -16.21 47.73
N PRO A 640 -11.26 -15.50 47.78
CA PRO A 640 -11.35 -14.07 48.07
C PRO A 640 -11.97 -13.79 49.45
N SER A 641 -11.66 -12.63 50.04
CA SER A 641 -12.39 -12.12 51.20
C SER A 641 -13.69 -11.43 50.78
N LYS A 642 -14.84 -11.95 51.24
CA LYS A 642 -16.13 -11.24 51.18
C LYS A 642 -16.21 -10.20 52.30
N GLU A 643 -16.76 -9.04 52.00
CA GLU A 643 -17.58 -8.29 52.96
C GLU A 643 -18.74 -7.58 52.22
N GLU A 644 -19.80 -7.21 52.95
CA GLU A 644 -21.11 -6.96 52.36
C GLU A 644 -21.46 -5.47 52.22
N THR A 645 -22.05 -5.08 51.09
CA THR A 645 -22.83 -3.83 51.00
C THR A 645 -24.16 -4.08 50.30
N LYS A 646 -25.26 -3.75 50.97
CA LYS A 646 -26.64 -3.96 50.50
C LYS A 646 -27.11 -2.76 49.66
N PRO A 647 -27.88 -2.96 48.56
CA PRO A 647 -28.30 -1.86 47.69
C PRO A 647 -29.36 -0.95 48.31
N SER A 648 -29.39 0.30 47.84
CA SER A 648 -30.53 1.21 48.01
C SER A 648 -31.43 1.19 46.78
N THR A 649 -32.73 1.36 46.99
CA THR A 649 -33.78 1.46 45.97
C THR A 649 -34.03 2.91 45.55
N GLU A 650 -34.98 3.09 44.61
CA GLU A 650 -35.53 4.36 44.10
C GLU A 650 -34.65 5.11 43.07
N ALA A 651 -35.17 5.64 41.95
CA ALA A 651 -36.53 5.57 41.39
C ALA A 651 -36.50 5.48 39.85
N SER A 652 -37.62 5.09 39.24
CA SER A 652 -37.78 4.97 37.78
C SER A 652 -38.48 6.20 37.18
N THR A 653 -37.95 6.68 36.06
CA THR A 653 -38.66 7.55 35.10
C THR A 653 -38.26 7.17 33.69
N GLU A 654 -39.24 6.83 32.85
CA GLU A 654 -39.04 6.55 31.42
C GLU A 654 -38.72 7.83 30.61
N PRO A 655 -38.05 7.68 29.47
CA PRO A 655 -38.38 8.45 28.27
C PRO A 655 -39.00 7.56 27.19
N SER A 656 -39.95 8.12 26.46
CA SER A 656 -40.76 7.46 25.44
C SER A 656 -39.99 7.03 24.19
N LYS A 657 -40.36 5.87 23.62
CA LYS A 657 -40.13 5.58 22.20
C LYS A 657 -41.07 6.43 21.33
N GLU A 658 -40.53 7.11 20.33
CA GLU A 658 -41.27 7.49 19.13
C GLU A 658 -40.81 6.62 17.95
N GLU A 659 -41.70 5.76 17.44
CA GLU A 659 -41.47 4.98 16.22
C GLU A 659 -42.24 5.62 15.07
N THR A 660 -41.53 6.21 14.10
CA THR A 660 -42.12 6.98 12.99
C THR A 660 -42.42 6.10 11.77
N THR A 661 -43.61 5.50 11.73
CA THR A 661 -44.11 4.77 10.55
C THR A 661 -44.58 5.69 9.43
N PRO A 662 -44.11 5.54 8.18
CA PRO A 662 -44.79 6.11 7.01
C PRO A 662 -45.89 5.15 6.52
N SER A 663 -47.14 5.62 6.51
CA SER A 663 -48.29 4.85 6.00
C SER A 663 -48.24 4.66 4.48
N ASN A 664 -48.71 3.51 3.99
CA ASN A 664 -49.39 3.41 2.70
C ASN A 664 -50.42 2.29 2.74
N THR A 665 -51.68 2.60 2.42
CA THR A 665 -52.82 1.67 2.50
C THR A 665 -53.42 1.45 1.12
N THR A 666 -53.36 0.22 0.62
CA THR A 666 -54.09 -0.19 -0.59
C THR A 666 -54.84 -1.49 -0.32
N THR A 667 -56.15 -1.47 -0.60
CA THR A 667 -57.09 -2.57 -0.32
C THR A 667 -56.87 -3.78 -1.23
N ILE A 668 -57.00 -4.99 -0.68
CA ILE A 668 -57.00 -6.26 -1.43
C ILE A 668 -58.43 -6.80 -1.56
N VAL A 669 -58.82 -7.20 -2.78
CA VAL A 669 -59.95 -8.10 -3.07
C VAL A 669 -59.46 -9.12 -4.12
N PRO A 670 -59.72 -10.44 -3.98
CA PRO A 670 -58.89 -11.46 -4.63
C PRO A 670 -59.43 -12.03 -5.94
N THR A 671 -58.52 -12.53 -6.78
CA THR A 671 -58.80 -13.48 -7.88
C THR A 671 -57.71 -14.57 -7.93
N ASN A 672 -58.10 -15.80 -8.28
CA ASN A 672 -57.21 -16.97 -8.31
C ASN A 672 -56.57 -17.18 -9.69
N SER A 673 -55.23 -17.28 -9.74
CA SER A 673 -54.50 -18.00 -10.80
C SER A 673 -53.10 -18.37 -10.32
N ASN A 674 -52.60 -19.54 -10.72
CA ASN A 674 -51.23 -19.98 -10.41
C ASN A 674 -50.19 -19.25 -11.29
N SER A 675 -48.97 -19.22 -10.76
CA SER A 675 -47.79 -18.45 -11.23
C SER A 675 -47.88 -16.94 -11.02
N VAL A 676 -46.78 -16.35 -10.55
CA VAL A 676 -46.60 -14.90 -10.39
C VAL A 676 -45.30 -14.55 -11.11
N SER A 677 -45.44 -14.02 -12.33
CA SER A 677 -44.34 -13.40 -13.04
C SER A 677 -44.42 -11.88 -12.81
N THR A 678 -43.40 -11.30 -12.20
CA THR A 678 -43.34 -9.86 -11.93
C THR A 678 -42.78 -9.12 -13.14
N VAL A 679 -43.65 -8.39 -13.84
CA VAL A 679 -43.29 -7.54 -14.98
C VAL A 679 -42.20 -6.54 -14.59
N GLY A 680 -41.22 -6.37 -15.47
CA GLY A 680 -39.98 -5.64 -15.19
C GLY A 680 -40.18 -4.17 -14.81
N ARG A 681 -39.30 -3.70 -13.92
CA ARG A 681 -38.96 -2.29 -13.74
C ARG A 681 -37.55 -2.07 -14.29
N PRO A 682 -37.18 -0.86 -14.75
CA PRO A 682 -35.81 -0.57 -15.13
C PRO A 682 -34.86 -0.79 -13.95
N VAL A 683 -33.81 -1.57 -14.16
CA VAL A 683 -32.60 -1.48 -13.33
C VAL A 683 -31.96 -0.13 -13.67
N LEU A 684 -31.52 0.63 -12.67
CA LEU A 684 -30.71 1.83 -12.92
C LEU A 684 -29.42 1.42 -13.66
N PRO A 685 -28.90 2.25 -14.58
CA PRO A 685 -27.65 1.95 -15.28
C PRO A 685 -26.45 2.15 -14.36
N THR A 686 -26.28 1.26 -13.37
CA THR A 686 -25.02 1.09 -12.67
C THR A 686 -24.10 0.24 -13.54
N ASN A 687 -22.89 0.75 -13.83
CA ASN A 687 -21.82 -0.05 -14.43
C ASN A 687 -21.20 -0.97 -13.37
N SER A 688 -22.05 -1.83 -12.81
CA SER A 688 -21.75 -2.71 -11.69
C SER A 688 -21.23 -4.04 -12.19
N TYR A 689 -20.02 -4.39 -11.79
CA TYR A 689 -19.44 -5.75 -11.84
C TYR A 689 -20.25 -6.79 -11.06
N ILE A 690 -21.38 -6.40 -10.48
CA ILE A 690 -22.22 -7.15 -9.57
C ILE A 690 -23.66 -7.07 -10.11
N LEU A 691 -24.31 -8.22 -10.26
CA LEU A 691 -25.75 -8.34 -10.50
C LEU A 691 -26.37 -9.04 -9.29
N VAL A 692 -27.43 -8.47 -8.72
CA VAL A 692 -28.09 -8.99 -7.50
C VAL A 692 -29.57 -9.24 -7.79
N ASP A 693 -30.00 -10.50 -7.70
CA ASP A 693 -31.42 -10.81 -7.67
C ASP A 693 -32.01 -10.48 -6.30
N GLN A 694 -32.84 -9.44 -6.25
CA GLN A 694 -33.41 -8.91 -5.02
C GLN A 694 -34.44 -9.84 -4.35
N ALA A 695 -34.94 -10.86 -5.07
CA ALA A 695 -35.94 -11.79 -4.54
C ALA A 695 -35.32 -12.98 -3.78
N THR A 696 -34.15 -13.45 -4.21
CA THR A 696 -33.43 -14.59 -3.62
C THR A 696 -32.16 -14.18 -2.86
N GLY A 697 -31.65 -12.97 -3.10
CA GLY A 697 -30.36 -12.51 -2.60
C GLY A 697 -29.16 -13.14 -3.31
N ILE A 698 -29.36 -13.82 -4.46
CA ILE A 698 -28.25 -14.37 -5.25
C ILE A 698 -27.48 -13.24 -5.92
N VAL A 699 -26.16 -13.31 -5.82
CA VAL A 699 -25.21 -12.34 -6.36
C VAL A 699 -24.34 -13.02 -7.41
N LEU A 700 -24.27 -12.44 -8.60
CA LEU A 700 -23.24 -12.73 -9.61
C LEU A 700 -22.22 -11.60 -9.61
N GLN A 701 -20.93 -11.92 -9.66
CA GLN A 701 -19.85 -10.95 -9.82
C GLN A 701 -18.98 -11.32 -11.04
N ASN A 702 -18.86 -10.41 -12.00
CA ASN A 702 -18.06 -10.60 -13.21
C ASN A 702 -17.56 -9.25 -13.77
N PRO A 703 -16.27 -9.12 -14.16
CA PRO A 703 -15.71 -7.96 -14.86
C PRO A 703 -16.49 -7.48 -16.08
N ASP A 704 -17.09 -8.39 -16.85
CA ASP A 704 -17.80 -8.11 -18.10
C ASP A 704 -19.13 -7.35 -17.88
N PHE A 705 -19.74 -7.43 -16.70
CA PHE A 705 -21.04 -6.82 -16.44
C PHE A 705 -21.03 -5.28 -16.54
N ALA A 706 -19.89 -4.63 -16.26
CA ALA A 706 -19.73 -3.18 -16.40
C ALA A 706 -19.63 -2.68 -17.85
N GLN A 707 -19.63 -3.58 -18.84
CA GLN A 707 -19.88 -3.21 -20.25
C GLN A 707 -21.35 -2.80 -20.47
N GLY A 708 -22.22 -2.99 -19.46
CA GLY A 708 -23.63 -2.62 -19.49
C GLY A 708 -24.51 -3.60 -20.30
N GLY A 709 -25.82 -3.38 -20.25
CA GLY A 709 -26.81 -4.17 -20.99
C GLY A 709 -27.13 -5.56 -20.41
N TYR A 710 -26.40 -6.03 -19.40
CA TYR A 710 -26.65 -7.30 -18.73
C TYR A 710 -27.90 -7.27 -17.84
N SER A 711 -28.57 -8.42 -17.74
CA SER A 711 -29.69 -8.65 -16.80
C SER A 711 -29.63 -10.06 -16.22
N LEU A 712 -29.95 -10.17 -14.93
CA LEU A 712 -30.04 -11.43 -14.18
C LEU A 712 -31.51 -11.80 -13.94
N LEU A 713 -31.87 -13.06 -14.21
CA LEU A 713 -33.13 -13.68 -13.80
C LEU A 713 -32.82 -14.94 -12.99
N VAL A 714 -33.46 -15.07 -11.82
CA VAL A 714 -33.32 -16.24 -10.95
C VAL A 714 -34.71 -16.84 -10.68
N GLU A 715 -34.87 -18.12 -10.97
CA GLU A 715 -36.09 -18.87 -10.67
C GLU A 715 -35.81 -19.93 -9.58
N VAL A 716 -36.59 -19.90 -8.49
CA VAL A 716 -36.47 -20.85 -7.37
C VAL A 716 -37.19 -22.14 -7.72
N LEU A 717 -36.43 -23.20 -7.94
CA LEU A 717 -36.97 -24.50 -8.34
C LEU A 717 -37.45 -25.32 -7.13
N LYS A 718 -38.54 -26.05 -7.36
CA LYS A 718 -39.09 -27.07 -6.46
C LYS A 718 -39.19 -28.36 -7.28
N ASP A 719 -38.91 -29.49 -6.62
CA ASP A 719 -38.99 -30.83 -7.22
C ASP A 719 -38.04 -31.11 -8.40
N VAL A 720 -36.77 -30.68 -8.25
CA VAL A 720 -35.65 -31.11 -9.11
C VAL A 720 -35.43 -32.62 -8.93
N LYS A 721 -35.64 -33.36 -10.02
CA LYS A 721 -35.61 -34.83 -10.06
C LYS A 721 -34.22 -35.41 -9.77
N GLU A 722 -33.18 -34.73 -10.21
CA GLU A 722 -31.78 -35.13 -10.11
C GLU A 722 -31.23 -34.99 -8.67
N LEU A 723 -31.93 -34.22 -7.83
CA LEU A 723 -31.67 -34.05 -6.39
C LEU A 723 -32.73 -34.74 -5.51
N ALA A 724 -33.59 -35.59 -6.10
CA ALA A 724 -34.65 -36.28 -5.37
C ALA A 724 -34.12 -37.11 -4.18
N GLY A 725 -34.76 -36.96 -3.02
CA GLY A 725 -34.35 -37.61 -1.78
C GLY A 725 -33.26 -36.88 -0.98
N LYS A 726 -32.67 -35.81 -1.51
CA LYS A 726 -31.78 -34.90 -0.77
C LYS A 726 -32.56 -33.75 -0.13
N ASP A 727 -31.98 -33.11 0.88
CA ASP A 727 -32.41 -31.80 1.40
C ASP A 727 -31.63 -30.72 0.64
N TYR A 728 -32.30 -29.83 -0.10
CA TYR A 728 -31.64 -28.87 -0.98
C TYR A 728 -32.44 -27.58 -1.19
N LYS A 729 -31.76 -26.54 -1.70
CA LYS A 729 -32.37 -25.44 -2.46
C LYS A 729 -31.82 -25.48 -3.88
N ALA A 730 -32.65 -25.27 -4.89
CA ALA A 730 -32.22 -25.20 -6.29
C ALA A 730 -32.71 -23.93 -6.98
N TYR A 731 -31.89 -23.42 -7.89
CA TYR A 731 -32.07 -22.15 -8.57
C TYR A 731 -31.68 -22.29 -10.04
N ASN A 732 -32.58 -21.92 -10.94
CA ASN A 732 -32.28 -21.74 -12.36
C ASN A 732 -31.76 -20.31 -12.54
N ILE A 733 -30.46 -20.16 -12.82
CA ILE A 733 -29.80 -18.85 -12.95
C ILE A 733 -29.63 -18.56 -14.45
N GLN A 734 -30.27 -17.49 -14.92
CA GLN A 734 -30.24 -17.08 -16.32
C GLN A 734 -29.62 -15.68 -16.42
N LEU A 735 -28.58 -15.55 -17.25
CA LEU A 735 -27.98 -14.28 -17.63
C LEU A 735 -28.44 -13.92 -19.05
N SER A 736 -28.65 -12.63 -19.33
CA SER A 736 -28.80 -12.12 -20.69
C SER A 736 -28.02 -10.81 -20.87
N ASN A 737 -27.65 -10.45 -22.10
CA ASN A 737 -27.13 -9.12 -22.45
C ASN A 737 -27.91 -8.57 -23.66
N GLN A 738 -28.46 -7.36 -23.52
CA GLN A 738 -29.36 -6.72 -24.50
C GLN A 738 -30.54 -7.63 -24.90
N ASN A 739 -31.04 -8.41 -23.93
CA ASN A 739 -32.09 -9.45 -24.06
C ASN A 739 -31.67 -10.75 -24.79
N ASN A 740 -30.40 -10.91 -25.17
CA ASN A 740 -29.88 -12.17 -25.74
C ASN A 740 -29.40 -13.08 -24.58
N PRO A 741 -29.88 -14.34 -24.46
CA PRO A 741 -29.43 -15.27 -23.43
C PRO A 741 -27.92 -15.54 -23.49
N ILE A 742 -27.27 -15.58 -22.33
CA ILE A 742 -25.85 -15.92 -22.18
C ILE A 742 -25.75 -17.22 -21.40
N HIS A 743 -25.37 -18.28 -22.11
CA HIS A 743 -25.12 -19.61 -21.53
C HIS A 743 -23.67 -19.80 -21.08
N GLN A 744 -22.74 -18.97 -21.58
CA GLN A 744 -21.31 -19.01 -21.25
C GLN A 744 -20.71 -17.60 -21.27
N ILE A 745 -19.87 -17.27 -20.27
CA ILE A 745 -19.13 -16.00 -20.15
C ILE A 745 -17.74 -16.28 -19.52
N SER A 746 -16.97 -15.23 -19.20
CA SER A 746 -15.74 -15.36 -18.40
C SER A 746 -16.02 -15.90 -16.97
N PRO A 747 -15.00 -16.30 -16.19
CA PRO A 747 -15.21 -16.84 -14.84
C PRO A 747 -15.97 -15.88 -13.93
N THR A 748 -17.19 -16.25 -13.60
CA THR A 748 -18.15 -15.52 -12.76
C THR A 748 -18.15 -16.09 -11.36
N VAL A 749 -18.03 -15.24 -10.35
CA VAL A 749 -18.24 -15.62 -8.95
C VAL A 749 -19.74 -15.58 -8.66
N VAL A 750 -20.27 -16.66 -8.11
CA VAL A 750 -21.69 -16.86 -7.76
C VAL A 750 -21.79 -17.03 -6.26
N THR A 751 -22.55 -16.16 -5.60
CA THR A 751 -22.83 -16.24 -4.17
C THR A 751 -24.32 -16.50 -3.94
N ILE A 752 -24.65 -17.59 -3.23
CA ILE A 752 -26.01 -18.04 -2.96
C ILE A 752 -26.29 -18.02 -1.44
N PRO A 753 -27.35 -17.32 -0.96
CA PRO A 753 -27.75 -17.35 0.44
C PRO A 753 -28.29 -18.71 0.92
N VAL A 754 -27.69 -19.23 1.99
CA VAL A 754 -28.01 -20.52 2.59
C VAL A 754 -28.56 -20.37 4.01
N ASN A 755 -29.12 -21.45 4.57
CA ASN A 755 -29.52 -21.44 5.97
C ASN A 755 -28.32 -21.87 6.84
N GLY A 756 -27.71 -20.94 7.57
CA GLY A 756 -26.56 -21.22 8.46
C GLY A 756 -26.84 -22.17 9.62
N GLN A 757 -28.11 -22.54 9.87
CA GLN A 757 -28.47 -23.63 10.78
C GLN A 757 -28.34 -25.04 10.16
N LYS A 758 -28.12 -25.14 8.84
CA LYS A 758 -27.90 -26.42 8.14
C LYS A 758 -26.47 -26.46 7.60
N GLU A 759 -25.77 -27.57 7.80
CA GLU A 759 -24.46 -27.79 7.19
C GLU A 759 -24.63 -28.09 5.69
N VAL A 760 -23.96 -27.31 4.83
CA VAL A 760 -23.91 -27.56 3.39
C VAL A 760 -23.01 -28.77 3.12
N GLU A 761 -23.51 -29.71 2.34
CA GLU A 761 -22.80 -30.93 1.93
C GLU A 761 -22.06 -30.73 0.60
N ALA A 762 -22.74 -30.11 -0.38
CA ALA A 762 -22.22 -29.90 -1.72
C ALA A 762 -22.98 -28.79 -2.46
N VAL A 763 -22.31 -28.18 -3.44
CA VAL A 763 -22.95 -27.36 -4.49
C VAL A 763 -22.81 -28.08 -5.82
N TYR A 764 -23.92 -28.29 -6.51
CA TYR A 764 -23.96 -28.92 -7.84
C TYR A 764 -24.46 -27.95 -8.90
N GLY A 765 -23.86 -28.00 -10.09
CA GLY A 765 -24.51 -27.58 -11.34
C GLY A 765 -25.23 -28.77 -11.97
N ILE A 766 -26.30 -28.49 -12.71
CA ILE A 766 -27.11 -29.50 -13.40
C ILE A 766 -27.09 -29.20 -14.90
N GLY A 767 -26.43 -30.06 -15.67
CA GLY A 767 -26.37 -29.95 -17.13
C GLY A 767 -27.70 -30.28 -17.79
N GLU A 768 -27.88 -29.85 -19.05
CA GLU A 768 -29.12 -30.06 -19.83
C GLU A 768 -29.51 -31.53 -20.00
N ASN A 769 -28.55 -32.45 -19.85
CA ASN A 769 -28.73 -33.90 -19.90
C ASN A 769 -29.07 -34.53 -18.53
N GLY A 770 -29.21 -33.74 -17.46
CA GLY A 770 -29.46 -34.19 -16.09
C GLY A 770 -28.23 -34.71 -15.33
N GLN A 771 -27.01 -34.50 -15.84
CA GLN A 771 -25.79 -34.81 -15.10
C GLN A 771 -25.49 -33.75 -14.03
N LEU A 772 -25.03 -34.21 -12.86
CA LEU A 772 -24.60 -33.35 -11.75
C LEU A 772 -23.08 -33.12 -11.82
N GLU A 773 -22.67 -31.86 -11.96
CA GLU A 773 -21.29 -31.41 -11.82
C GLU A 773 -21.08 -30.86 -10.40
N SER A 774 -20.02 -31.26 -9.69
CA SER A 774 -19.77 -30.81 -8.32
C SER A 774 -18.80 -29.64 -8.29
N PHE A 775 -19.22 -28.51 -7.73
CA PHE A 775 -18.40 -27.32 -7.60
C PHE A 775 -17.59 -27.32 -6.30
N GLN A 776 -16.38 -26.77 -6.36
CA GLN A 776 -15.68 -26.33 -5.15
C GLN A 776 -16.30 -25.00 -4.70
N PHE A 777 -16.61 -24.89 -3.41
CA PHE A 777 -17.29 -23.73 -2.83
C PHE A 777 -16.66 -23.34 -1.49
N GLN A 778 -16.81 -22.07 -1.13
CA GLN A 778 -16.47 -21.52 0.17
C GLN A 778 -17.75 -21.15 0.92
N LEU A 779 -17.72 -21.21 2.26
CA LEU A 779 -18.72 -20.56 3.11
C LEU A 779 -18.15 -19.22 3.58
N ASN A 780 -19.01 -18.20 3.73
CA ASN A 780 -18.64 -17.00 4.48
C ASN A 780 -18.53 -17.28 6.00
N GLU A 781 -17.93 -16.37 6.75
CA GLU A 781 -17.63 -16.57 8.19
C GLU A 781 -18.90 -16.84 9.03
N GLU A 782 -20.03 -16.23 8.67
CA GLU A 782 -21.35 -16.44 9.29
C GLU A 782 -22.04 -17.76 8.91
N LYS A 783 -21.57 -18.45 7.88
CA LYS A 783 -22.25 -19.59 7.23
C LYS A 783 -23.61 -19.24 6.60
N SER A 784 -23.85 -17.96 6.33
CA SER A 784 -25.09 -17.42 5.74
C SER A 784 -25.11 -17.45 4.20
N ALA A 785 -23.96 -17.64 3.53
CA ALA A 785 -23.85 -17.78 2.09
C ALA A 785 -22.80 -18.81 1.65
N VAL A 786 -22.97 -19.37 0.45
CA VAL A 786 -21.94 -20.15 -0.27
C VAL A 786 -21.49 -19.42 -1.52
N THR A 787 -20.19 -19.48 -1.82
CA THR A 787 -19.58 -18.81 -2.97
C THR A 787 -18.78 -19.82 -3.80
N PHE A 788 -18.97 -19.82 -5.12
CA PHE A 788 -18.26 -20.67 -6.09
C PHE A 788 -18.06 -19.93 -7.42
N THR A 789 -17.23 -20.47 -8.32
CA THR A 789 -16.95 -19.85 -9.62
C THR A 789 -17.46 -20.74 -10.76
N THR A 790 -18.11 -20.15 -11.77
CA THR A 790 -18.57 -20.82 -13.00
C THR A 790 -18.29 -19.97 -14.24
N SER A 791 -18.09 -20.61 -15.40
CA SER A 791 -18.06 -19.93 -16.71
C SER A 791 -19.32 -20.18 -17.55
N HIS A 792 -20.22 -21.05 -17.09
CA HIS A 792 -21.52 -21.31 -17.71
C HIS A 792 -22.67 -20.92 -16.76
N PHE A 793 -23.89 -20.76 -17.27
CA PHE A 793 -25.09 -20.56 -16.45
C PHE A 793 -26.13 -21.63 -16.73
N SER A 794 -26.68 -22.20 -15.66
CA SER A 794 -27.59 -23.35 -15.68
C SER A 794 -28.40 -23.42 -14.38
N THR A 795 -28.93 -24.60 -14.04
CA THR A 795 -29.52 -24.84 -12.72
C THR A 795 -28.45 -25.23 -11.72
N TYR A 796 -28.44 -24.57 -10.55
CA TYR A 796 -27.56 -24.86 -9.43
C TYR A 796 -28.34 -25.33 -8.21
N GLY A 797 -27.84 -26.36 -7.52
CA GLY A 797 -28.42 -26.95 -6.33
C GLY A 797 -27.45 -26.96 -5.15
N VAL A 798 -27.82 -26.28 -4.07
CA VAL A 798 -27.12 -26.36 -2.78
C VAL A 798 -27.76 -27.46 -1.93
N VAL A 799 -26.99 -28.51 -1.63
CA VAL A 799 -27.42 -29.67 -0.85
C VAL A 799 -26.96 -29.52 0.60
N TYR A 800 -27.83 -29.88 1.54
CA TYR A 800 -27.57 -29.87 2.98
C TYR A 800 -27.45 -31.30 3.51
N LYS A 801 -26.59 -31.50 4.52
CA LYS A 801 -26.46 -32.80 5.18
C LYS A 801 -27.76 -33.18 5.88
N SER A 802 -28.23 -34.40 5.62
CA SER A 802 -29.45 -34.93 6.25
C SER A 802 -29.23 -35.21 7.73
N ALA A 803 -30.04 -34.59 8.60
CA ALA A 803 -30.03 -34.88 10.04
C ALA A 803 -30.39 -36.36 10.31
N ALA A 804 -29.55 -37.06 11.06
CA ALA A 804 -29.74 -38.48 11.35
C ALA A 804 -31.02 -38.73 12.15
N LYS A 805 -31.96 -39.50 11.58
CA LYS A 805 -33.19 -39.92 12.27
C LYS A 805 -32.86 -40.94 13.35
N ILE A 806 -32.90 -40.52 14.61
CA ILE A 806 -32.93 -41.42 15.76
C ILE A 806 -34.37 -41.97 15.87
N GLU A 807 -34.57 -43.26 15.56
CA GLU A 807 -35.87 -43.92 15.76
C GLU A 807 -36.12 -44.23 17.25
N GLU A 808 -36.85 -43.35 17.93
CA GLU A 808 -37.23 -43.55 19.33
C GLU A 808 -38.31 -44.65 19.48
N LYS A 809 -37.87 -45.89 19.76
CA LYS A 809 -38.78 -46.99 20.10
C LYS A 809 -39.42 -46.80 21.48
N LYS A 810 -40.61 -46.21 21.51
CA LYS A 810 -41.46 -46.20 22.71
C LYS A 810 -42.00 -47.61 23.02
N GLY A 811 -41.53 -48.19 24.12
CA GLY A 811 -41.99 -49.46 24.70
C GLY A 811 -41.74 -49.50 26.20
N GLU A 812 -42.76 -49.84 27.00
CA GLU A 812 -42.74 -49.67 28.47
C GLU A 812 -41.84 -50.68 29.20
N LYS A 813 -41.08 -50.23 30.23
CA LYS A 813 -41.38 -50.51 31.66
C LYS A 813 -40.31 -50.07 32.67
N LYS A 814 -40.80 -49.46 33.77
CA LYS A 814 -40.26 -49.40 35.14
C LYS A 814 -38.87 -48.77 35.43
N LEU A 815 -38.95 -47.73 36.29
CA LEU A 815 -37.94 -47.26 37.26
C LEU A 815 -37.55 -48.38 38.29
N PRO A 816 -36.47 -48.25 39.12
CA PRO A 816 -35.86 -46.99 39.59
C PRO A 816 -34.31 -46.89 39.76
N SER A 817 -33.85 -45.64 39.87
CA SER A 817 -32.82 -45.08 40.78
C SER A 817 -31.64 -45.94 41.29
N THR A 818 -30.46 -45.75 40.68
CA THR A 818 -29.12 -45.49 41.29
C THR A 818 -28.24 -44.87 40.19
N GLY A 819 -27.15 -44.12 40.44
CA GLY A 819 -26.53 -43.72 41.69
C GLY A 819 -25.01 -43.54 41.50
N GLN A 820 -24.50 -42.33 41.73
CA GLN A 820 -23.08 -41.93 41.69
C GLN A 820 -22.33 -41.93 40.33
N SER A 821 -21.37 -41.01 40.28
CA SER A 821 -20.31 -40.78 39.31
C SER A 821 -19.28 -41.92 39.20
N ILE A 822 -18.57 -41.99 38.07
CA ILE A 822 -17.10 -41.87 38.00
C ILE A 822 -16.65 -41.71 36.53
N SER A 823 -15.58 -40.94 36.31
CA SER A 823 -14.85 -40.87 35.04
C SER A 823 -13.59 -41.74 35.13
N ILE A 824 -13.29 -42.52 34.08
CA ILE A 824 -11.95 -43.02 33.75
C ILE A 824 -11.97 -43.62 32.32
N ALA A 825 -10.89 -43.44 31.57
CA ALA A 825 -10.70 -44.04 30.25
C ALA A 825 -9.93 -45.37 30.35
N THR A 826 -10.27 -46.37 29.52
CA THR A 826 -9.53 -47.65 29.50
C THR A 826 -9.35 -48.22 28.08
N MET A 827 -8.09 -48.20 27.63
CA MET A 827 -7.38 -49.16 26.76
C MET A 827 -8.06 -49.84 25.55
N VAL A 828 -7.52 -49.52 24.37
CA VAL A 828 -6.78 -50.41 23.45
C VAL A 828 -7.32 -51.84 23.22
N GLY A 829 -7.77 -52.08 21.99
CA GLY A 829 -7.83 -53.40 21.34
C GLY A 829 -8.59 -53.34 20.01
N GLY A 830 -8.07 -53.77 18.86
CA GLY A 830 -6.73 -54.30 18.57
C GLY A 830 -6.71 -55.24 17.37
N VAL A 831 -6.86 -54.73 16.14
CA VAL A 831 -6.72 -55.50 14.89
C VAL A 831 -5.95 -54.65 13.86
N LEU A 832 -5.01 -55.27 13.15
CA LEU A 832 -4.17 -54.64 12.12
C LEU A 832 -3.92 -55.65 10.99
N LEU A 833 -3.82 -55.18 9.74
CA LEU A 833 -3.48 -55.95 8.52
C LEU A 833 -4.56 -56.97 8.09
N THR A 834 -4.71 -57.35 6.81
CA THR A 834 -4.03 -57.00 5.54
C THR A 834 -5.12 -56.93 4.43
N VAL A 835 -4.95 -56.50 3.18
CA VAL A 835 -3.87 -56.72 2.19
C VAL A 835 -3.74 -55.50 1.24
N PHE A 836 -2.53 -54.98 1.10
CA PHE A 836 -1.96 -54.66 -0.21
C PHE A 836 -0.73 -55.57 -0.37
N GLY A 837 -0.53 -56.16 -1.54
CA GLY A 837 0.49 -57.20 -1.71
C GLY A 837 0.98 -57.30 -3.15
N PHE A 838 2.13 -56.69 -3.41
CA PHE A 838 2.88 -56.82 -4.67
C PHE A 838 4.33 -57.14 -4.31
N GLY A 839 4.96 -58.08 -5.02
CA GLY A 839 6.43 -58.15 -5.05
C GLY A 839 7.17 -58.97 -3.98
N TYR A 840 7.02 -60.29 -4.06
CA TYR A 840 8.16 -61.24 -4.01
C TYR A 840 8.76 -61.70 -2.66
N TYR A 841 9.42 -62.87 -2.73
CA TYR A 841 9.87 -63.70 -1.60
C TYR A 841 11.24 -64.32 -1.91
N ILE A 842 12.23 -64.17 -1.02
CA ILE A 842 13.58 -64.73 -1.20
C ILE A 842 13.76 -66.01 -0.38
N GLU A 843 13.63 -67.13 -1.07
CA GLU A 843 14.59 -68.24 -1.11
C GLU A 843 15.45 -68.54 0.14
N LYS A 844 15.27 -69.75 0.71
CA LYS A 844 16.42 -70.63 1.02
C LYS A 844 16.06 -72.08 1.39
N ARG A 845 16.54 -73.02 0.58
CA ARG A 845 17.40 -74.20 0.94
C ARG A 845 17.65 -75.00 -0.35
N ARG A 846 18.87 -75.02 -0.89
CA ARG A 846 20.06 -75.81 -0.48
C ARG A 846 20.00 -77.25 -1.00
N THR A 847 20.99 -77.60 -1.83
CA THR A 847 21.32 -78.94 -2.37
C THR A 847 20.20 -79.69 -3.09
N HIS A 848 20.23 -79.69 -4.42
CA HIS A 848 21.18 -80.57 -5.10
C HIS A 848 21.76 -79.98 -6.39
#